data_AF-A0AAN6T0P2-F1
#
_entry.id   AF-A0AAN6T0P2-F1
#
_cell.length_a   1.000
_cell.length_b   1.000
_cell.length_c   1.000
_cell.angle_alpha   90.00
_cell.angle_beta   90.00
_cell.angle_gamma   90.00
#
_symmetry.space_group_name_H-M   'P 1'
#
loop_
_entity.id
_entity.type
_entity.pdbx_description
1 polymer ?
#
loop_
_entity_poly.entity_id
_entity_poly.type
_entity_poly.pdbx_seq_one_letter_code
_entity_poly.pdbx_strand_id
1 'polypeptide(L)'
;MDRIEDSGTLFEEDDHRAAFIFNAGHPPTTSTQKPTPRPAKRRKVLAQADASGRAHQVSPAELAFPPLFNGAEGPDAVRLRKHLFETAWPVLEDRIQNILRDANRNTLDEVTSFLQRASEAETGKITAGFIITGPSIASQHLLFEQLGEHLCTATRARFVRLRASEAPNLKAVLKKVIRDASASGSDGEEDGDVEVSQGGRKYLDYDLEALHVSLLQQQQSPRVVIAFQDSEAFEGGLLADLIALFHSWRDRIQFDLLFGVATSVELFQARLLKSTARQLYGAQFNVVQADSVLESVIKTAVAGSQAALRIGPSLLQSWVDRQKDQVAGIQVFISALKYAYMCHFYANPLSVLLARDGRLDRPLLQPEHIEAVRTLDSFKAQAEAAVEARQLSHAQSLLQDDDYLVVQILEQSQKRSEYLLRLLRSLHLVAATGLTSTSFTDLYILALSSGIDIDQSSGTVPLEDAVKRLGPDEFLSLIDRLLMAVQTGSPELGLDAWESEADEFVGSLTDLRDEVDGLRERSKGNGALLKSKYSAQSRVLRTTVVAQKVQLSQDSATLTDEDKAFTKAVDSLLGLLSQTLNCGPIDDLFLHEAWVLDSKSPYQDVFVPRPGGTFGRALSRPHDYLACACCAKANGGMASTLPTTAILYHLYLEAGALINVADLWSAYYALVGDEAEPGLDERSALACFYRGLAELRMMGFVKPSKKKADHVAKLKWLF
;
A
#
# COMPACT_ATOMS: atom_id res chain seq x y z
N MET A 1 -0.33 13.60 -37.14
CA MET A 1 -0.69 12.33 -37.81
C MET A 1 -0.08 11.27 -36.92
N ASP A 2 -0.79 10.56 -36.05
CA ASP A 2 -2.11 9.94 -36.20
C ASP A 2 -3.02 10.21 -35.00
N ARG A 3 -4.31 10.45 -35.31
CA ARG A 3 -5.39 10.53 -34.32
C ARG A 3 -5.94 9.12 -34.13
N ILE A 4 -5.89 8.63 -32.90
CA ILE A 4 -6.68 7.48 -32.46
C ILE A 4 -8.14 7.94 -32.41
N GLU A 5 -8.99 7.37 -33.27
CA GLU A 5 -10.42 7.59 -33.25
C GLU A 5 -11.02 6.84 -32.06
N ASP A 6 -11.57 7.60 -31.12
CA ASP A 6 -12.38 7.14 -29.99
C ASP A 6 -13.71 6.60 -30.54
N SER A 7 -13.84 5.27 -30.62
CA SER A 7 -15.13 4.63 -30.89
C SER A 7 -15.92 4.58 -29.57
N GLY A 8 -16.76 5.58 -29.33
CA GLY A 8 -17.71 5.59 -28.22
C GLY A 8 -18.66 4.39 -28.30
N THR A 9 -18.42 3.39 -27.47
CA THR A 9 -19.38 2.33 -27.17
C THR A 9 -20.49 2.94 -26.32
N LEU A 10 -21.66 3.15 -26.92
CA LEU A 10 -22.90 3.34 -26.19
C LEU A 10 -23.14 2.07 -25.36
N PHE A 11 -23.23 2.21 -24.04
CA PHE A 11 -23.65 1.13 -23.15
C PHE A 11 -25.03 0.62 -23.60
N GLU A 12 -25.13 -0.67 -23.91
CA GLU A 12 -26.40 -1.31 -24.24
C GLU A 12 -27.16 -1.65 -22.95
N GLU A 13 -28.50 -1.70 -23.00
CA GLU A 13 -29.40 -2.04 -21.88
C GLU A 13 -29.18 -3.43 -21.24
N ASP A 14 -28.15 -4.18 -21.63
CA ASP A 14 -27.82 -5.50 -21.05
C ASP A 14 -26.46 -5.53 -20.30
N ASP A 15 -25.69 -4.44 -20.29
CA ASP A 15 -24.35 -4.38 -19.67
C ASP A 15 -24.35 -4.47 -18.12
N HIS A 16 -25.52 -4.35 -17.49
CA HIS A 16 -25.70 -4.49 -16.03
C HIS A 16 -26.02 -5.93 -15.59
N ARG A 17 -26.05 -6.90 -16.50
CA ARG A 17 -26.25 -8.31 -16.14
C ARG A 17 -24.93 -8.94 -15.71
N ALA A 18 -24.82 -9.29 -14.43
CA ALA A 18 -23.63 -9.91 -13.83
C ALA A 18 -23.20 -11.25 -14.49
N ALA A 19 -24.09 -11.91 -15.25
CA ALA A 19 -23.76 -13.09 -16.05
C ALA A 19 -24.72 -13.25 -17.23
N PHE A 20 -24.19 -13.67 -18.39
CA PHE A 20 -24.97 -14.11 -19.53
C PHE A 20 -25.41 -15.57 -19.33
N ILE A 21 -26.72 -15.79 -19.14
CA ILE A 21 -27.30 -17.14 -19.01
C ILE A 21 -27.80 -17.61 -20.37
N PHE A 22 -27.15 -18.62 -20.94
CA PHE A 22 -27.61 -19.28 -22.16
C PHE A 22 -28.71 -20.31 -21.85
N ASN A 23 -29.94 -20.03 -22.27
CA ASN A 23 -31.07 -20.96 -22.13
C ASN A 23 -31.17 -21.87 -23.35
N ALA A 24 -30.77 -23.14 -23.21
CA ALA A 24 -30.85 -24.15 -24.28
C ALA A 24 -32.23 -24.84 -24.41
N GLY A 25 -33.28 -24.34 -23.75
CA GLY A 25 -34.47 -25.14 -23.40
C GLY A 25 -35.84 -24.63 -23.84
N HIS A 26 -35.99 -23.79 -24.87
CA HIS A 26 -37.33 -23.46 -25.38
C HIS A 26 -37.68 -24.19 -26.68
N PRO A 27 -38.72 -25.06 -26.70
CA PRO A 27 -39.34 -25.47 -27.95
C PRO A 27 -40.05 -24.26 -28.60
N PRO A 28 -40.17 -24.21 -29.94
CA PRO A 28 -40.65 -23.02 -30.63
C PRO A 28 -42.15 -22.83 -30.37
N THR A 29 -42.49 -21.91 -29.47
CA THR A 29 -43.87 -21.40 -29.37
C THR A 29 -44.09 -20.39 -30.48
N THR A 30 -45.11 -20.66 -31.28
CA THR A 30 -45.68 -19.78 -32.30
C THR A 30 -46.02 -18.41 -31.72
N SER A 31 -45.12 -17.44 -31.87
CA SER A 31 -45.47 -16.03 -31.84
C SER A 31 -44.61 -15.27 -32.84
N THR A 32 -45.28 -14.47 -33.66
CA THR A 32 -44.74 -13.74 -34.80
C THR A 32 -43.82 -12.62 -34.35
N GLN A 33 -42.50 -12.87 -34.32
CA GLN A 33 -41.49 -11.83 -34.44
C GLN A 33 -40.42 -12.29 -35.44
N LYS A 34 -40.19 -11.46 -36.46
CA LYS A 34 -39.27 -11.74 -37.56
C LYS A 34 -37.83 -11.87 -37.03
N PRO A 35 -37.04 -12.85 -37.52
CA PRO A 35 -35.64 -12.96 -37.15
C PRO A 35 -34.84 -11.82 -37.78
N THR A 36 -34.09 -11.08 -36.96
CA THR A 36 -33.09 -10.10 -37.41
C THR A 36 -31.92 -10.83 -38.10
N PRO A 37 -31.43 -10.34 -39.26
CA PRO A 37 -30.40 -11.05 -40.01
C PRO A 37 -29.01 -10.83 -39.40
N ARG A 38 -28.21 -11.89 -39.39
CA ARG A 38 -26.75 -11.86 -39.11
C ARG A 38 -26.04 -10.81 -39.99
N PRO A 39 -25.03 -10.08 -39.49
CA PRO A 39 -24.29 -9.16 -40.33
C PRO A 39 -23.33 -9.95 -41.24
N ALA A 40 -23.51 -9.77 -42.55
CA ALA A 40 -22.60 -10.25 -43.58
C ALA A 40 -21.59 -9.16 -43.98
N LYS A 41 -20.42 -9.62 -44.41
CA LYS A 41 -19.22 -8.90 -44.87
C LYS A 41 -19.46 -7.62 -45.70
N ARG A 42 -18.64 -6.61 -45.38
CA ARG A 42 -17.99 -5.59 -46.25
C ARG A 42 -18.66 -5.27 -47.61
N ARG A 43 -19.12 -4.02 -47.77
CA ARG A 43 -18.92 -3.27 -49.03
C ARG A 43 -18.99 -1.74 -48.81
N LYS A 44 -18.03 -1.04 -49.42
CA LYS A 44 -17.99 0.41 -49.72
C LYS A 44 -19.32 0.92 -50.24
N VAL A 45 -19.67 2.19 -49.96
CA VAL A 45 -19.93 3.24 -50.97
C VAL A 45 -20.37 4.59 -50.36
N LEU A 46 -19.69 5.64 -50.84
CA LEU A 46 -20.04 7.04 -51.14
C LEU A 46 -20.78 7.93 -50.14
N ALA A 47 -20.16 9.10 -49.96
CA ALA A 47 -20.70 10.30 -49.35
C ALA A 47 -21.84 10.90 -50.18
N GLN A 48 -22.91 11.29 -49.48
CA GLN A 48 -23.82 12.36 -49.90
C GLN A 48 -24.24 13.14 -48.65
N ALA A 49 -24.04 14.45 -48.74
CA ALA A 49 -24.54 15.43 -47.80
C ALA A 49 -26.05 15.58 -47.97
N ASP A 50 -26.80 15.66 -46.88
CA ASP A 50 -27.67 16.82 -46.67
C ASP A 50 -28.17 16.99 -45.23
N ALA A 51 -28.39 18.26 -44.95
CA ALA A 51 -28.71 18.94 -43.72
C ALA A 51 -29.96 18.47 -42.93
N SER A 52 -29.93 18.90 -41.65
CA SER A 52 -31.07 19.32 -40.82
C SER A 52 -31.63 18.30 -39.81
N GLY A 53 -30.96 18.21 -38.66
CA GLY A 53 -31.53 17.77 -37.40
C GLY A 53 -30.65 18.31 -36.28
N ARG A 54 -31.19 19.21 -35.44
CA ARG A 54 -30.48 19.82 -34.31
C ARG A 54 -30.02 18.74 -33.33
N ALA A 55 -28.78 18.28 -33.50
CA ALA A 55 -28.06 17.60 -32.45
C ALA A 55 -27.76 18.64 -31.36
N HIS A 56 -28.33 18.44 -30.17
CA HIS A 56 -27.78 19.05 -28.98
C HIS A 56 -26.31 18.64 -28.90
N GLN A 57 -25.45 19.62 -29.11
CA GLN A 57 -24.04 19.55 -28.73
C GLN A 57 -24.03 19.25 -27.23
N VAL A 58 -23.73 18.01 -26.86
CA VAL A 58 -23.34 17.68 -25.50
C VAL A 58 -21.97 18.33 -25.31
N SER A 59 -21.98 19.49 -24.65
CA SER A 59 -20.80 20.07 -24.04
C SER A 59 -20.16 19.07 -23.08
N PRO A 60 -18.83 19.10 -22.86
CA PRO A 60 -18.14 18.26 -21.88
C PRO A 60 -18.53 18.67 -20.46
N ALA A 61 -19.74 18.31 -20.04
CA ALA A 61 -20.11 18.26 -18.63
C ALA A 61 -19.46 17.00 -18.06
N GLU A 62 -18.27 17.20 -17.51
CA GLU A 62 -17.59 16.47 -16.44
C GLU A 62 -18.17 15.09 -16.05
N LEU A 63 -17.28 14.10 -15.91
CA LEU A 63 -17.49 12.88 -15.12
C LEU A 63 -18.00 13.23 -13.71
N ALA A 64 -19.31 13.42 -13.55
CA ALA A 64 -19.95 13.78 -12.29
C ALA A 64 -20.08 12.54 -11.42
N PHE A 65 -19.86 12.68 -10.11
CA PHE A 65 -20.19 11.62 -9.15
C PHE A 65 -21.67 11.24 -9.30
N PRO A 66 -22.04 9.95 -9.26
CA PRO A 66 -23.43 9.55 -9.35
C PRO A 66 -24.19 10.00 -8.09
N PRO A 67 -25.45 10.44 -8.24
CA PRO A 67 -26.31 10.67 -7.09
C PRO A 67 -26.61 9.35 -6.39
N LEU A 68 -26.38 9.30 -5.08
CA LEU A 68 -26.63 8.15 -4.21
C LEU A 68 -28.09 8.17 -3.71
N PHE A 69 -28.44 7.27 -2.79
CA PHE A 69 -29.81 7.06 -2.31
C PHE A 69 -30.81 6.77 -3.45
N ASN A 70 -30.41 5.91 -4.40
CA ASN A 70 -31.20 5.62 -5.62
C ASN A 70 -31.58 6.87 -6.43
N GLY A 71 -30.74 7.91 -6.40
CA GLY A 71 -30.96 9.16 -7.12
C GLY A 71 -31.65 10.27 -6.31
N ALA A 72 -31.95 10.05 -5.02
CA ALA A 72 -32.55 11.06 -4.14
C ALA A 72 -31.53 12.09 -3.61
N GLU A 73 -30.23 11.81 -3.73
CA GLU A 73 -29.18 12.71 -3.27
C GLU A 73 -29.20 14.05 -4.04
N GLY A 74 -29.21 15.15 -3.29
CA GLY A 74 -29.21 16.50 -3.83
C GLY A 74 -27.92 16.82 -4.59
N PRO A 75 -27.99 17.65 -5.66
CA PRO A 75 -26.82 17.99 -6.48
C PRO A 75 -25.73 18.71 -5.68
N ASP A 76 -26.09 19.40 -4.60
CA ASP A 76 -25.14 20.09 -3.72
C ASP A 76 -24.31 19.10 -2.90
N ALA A 77 -24.93 18.02 -2.40
CA ALA A 77 -24.26 16.95 -1.68
C ALA A 77 -23.30 16.18 -2.60
N VAL A 78 -23.73 15.86 -3.83
CA VAL A 78 -22.88 15.23 -4.85
C VAL A 78 -21.65 16.09 -5.16
N ARG A 79 -21.85 17.40 -5.37
CA ARG A 79 -20.74 18.34 -5.61
C ARG A 79 -19.81 18.44 -4.41
N LEU A 80 -20.35 18.42 -3.20
CA LEU A 80 -19.57 18.44 -1.97
C LEU A 80 -18.70 17.19 -1.83
N ARG A 81 -19.23 15.98 -2.07
CA ARG A 81 -18.43 14.74 -2.05
C ARG A 81 -17.26 14.77 -3.03
N LYS A 82 -17.51 15.20 -4.28
CA LYS A 82 -16.47 15.37 -5.29
C LYS A 82 -15.41 16.38 -4.82
N HIS A 83 -15.85 17.53 -4.31
CA HIS A 83 -14.96 18.56 -3.81
C HIS A 83 -14.11 18.10 -2.61
N LEU A 84 -14.68 17.31 -1.69
CA LEU A 84 -13.95 16.75 -0.56
C LEU A 84 -12.85 15.79 -1.00
N PHE A 85 -13.10 14.96 -2.02
CA PHE A 85 -12.08 14.11 -2.61
C PHE A 85 -10.96 14.93 -3.28
N GLU A 86 -11.33 15.89 -4.13
CA GLU A 86 -10.39 16.75 -4.87
C GLU A 86 -9.55 17.64 -3.96
N THR A 87 -10.00 17.93 -2.74
CA THR A 87 -9.24 18.70 -1.74
C THR A 87 -8.44 17.81 -0.79
N ALA A 88 -8.97 16.67 -0.36
CA ALA A 88 -8.30 15.80 0.60
C ALA A 88 -7.14 14.99 -0.02
N TRP A 89 -7.28 14.48 -1.25
CA TRP A 89 -6.28 13.60 -1.86
C TRP A 89 -4.97 14.34 -2.21
N PRO A 90 -4.96 15.52 -2.86
CA PRO A 90 -3.72 16.20 -3.21
C PRO A 90 -2.84 16.54 -2.01
N VAL A 91 -3.44 16.95 -0.89
CA VAL A 91 -2.70 17.23 0.37
C VAL A 91 -1.95 15.98 0.85
N LEU A 92 -2.57 14.82 0.71
CA LEU A 92 -1.96 13.54 1.09
C LEU A 92 -0.88 13.12 0.08
N GLU A 93 -1.15 13.26 -1.21
CA GLU A 93 -0.25 12.93 -2.31
C GLU A 93 1.04 13.77 -2.23
N ASP A 94 0.94 15.08 -2.01
CA ASP A 94 2.10 15.96 -1.86
C ASP A 94 2.98 15.56 -0.68
N ARG A 95 2.38 15.18 0.46
CA ARG A 95 3.14 14.70 1.63
C ARG A 95 3.85 13.39 1.33
N ILE A 96 3.18 12.44 0.67
CA ILE A 96 3.79 11.18 0.26
C ILE A 96 4.97 11.43 -0.69
N GLN A 97 4.81 12.32 -1.68
CA GLN A 97 5.89 12.64 -2.62
C GLN A 97 7.07 13.33 -1.93
N ASN A 98 6.81 14.20 -0.94
CA ASN A 98 7.88 14.81 -0.14
C ASN A 98 8.66 13.76 0.67
N ILE A 99 7.97 12.81 1.33
CA ILE A 99 8.63 11.71 2.05
C ILE A 99 9.50 10.88 1.10
N LEU A 100 8.99 10.53 -0.08
CA LEU A 100 9.74 9.75 -1.07
C LEU A 100 10.97 10.51 -1.60
N ARG A 101 10.88 11.83 -1.76
CA ARG A 101 12.02 12.70 -2.14
C ARG A 101 13.04 12.80 -1.01
N ASP A 102 12.58 13.04 0.22
CA ASP A 102 13.45 13.20 1.39
C ASP A 102 14.17 11.90 1.73
N ALA A 103 13.50 10.75 1.62
CA ALA A 103 14.10 9.44 1.85
C ALA A 103 15.29 9.16 0.93
N ASN A 104 15.24 9.65 -0.32
CA ASN A 104 16.32 9.45 -1.29
C ASN A 104 17.45 10.48 -1.15
N ARG A 105 17.20 11.63 -0.53
CA ARG A 105 18.12 12.78 -0.50
C ARG A 105 19.52 12.42 0.01
N ASN A 106 19.61 11.67 1.11
CA ASN A 106 20.90 11.25 1.67
C ASN A 106 21.70 10.40 0.67
N THR A 107 21.05 9.45 -0.02
CA THR A 107 21.69 8.63 -1.04
C THR A 107 22.11 9.47 -2.25
N LEU A 108 21.28 10.43 -2.67
CA LEU A 108 21.63 11.36 -3.76
C LEU A 108 22.88 12.18 -3.43
N ASP A 109 22.97 12.71 -2.21
CA ASP A 109 24.10 13.51 -1.73
C ASP A 109 25.37 12.65 -1.62
N GLU A 110 25.28 11.43 -1.09
CA GLU A 110 26.39 10.50 -1.01
C GLU A 110 26.95 10.13 -2.39
N VAL A 111 26.08 9.76 -3.35
CA VAL A 111 26.47 9.42 -4.72
C VAL A 111 27.09 10.62 -5.42
N THR A 112 26.50 11.82 -5.27
CA THR A 112 27.02 13.05 -5.85
C THR A 112 28.41 13.38 -5.32
N SER A 113 28.60 13.30 -3.99
CA SER A 113 29.89 13.55 -3.35
C SER A 113 30.97 12.56 -3.80
N PHE A 114 30.59 11.30 -4.02
CA PHE A 114 31.51 10.27 -4.51
C PHE A 114 31.94 10.52 -5.95
N LEU A 115 30.98 10.84 -6.83
CA LEU A 115 31.28 11.15 -8.22
C LEU A 115 32.16 12.39 -8.37
N GLN A 116 32.00 13.40 -7.51
CA GLN A 116 32.88 14.57 -7.47
C GLN A 116 34.30 14.19 -7.02
N ARG A 117 34.44 13.48 -5.89
CA ARG A 117 35.76 13.02 -5.38
C ARG A 117 36.48 12.10 -6.36
N ALA A 118 35.77 11.19 -7.02
CA ALA A 118 36.34 10.28 -8.00
C ALA A 118 36.86 11.03 -9.25
N SER A 119 36.23 12.15 -9.60
CA SER A 119 36.69 13.02 -10.69
C SER A 119 38.03 13.68 -10.37
N GLU A 120 38.26 14.06 -9.11
CA GLU A 120 39.49 14.73 -8.68
C GLU A 120 40.68 13.76 -8.53
N ALA A 121 40.40 12.50 -8.23
CA ALA A 121 41.42 11.51 -7.87
C ALA A 121 42.12 10.79 -9.04
N GLU A 122 41.71 11.03 -10.30
CA GLU A 122 42.27 10.42 -11.53
C GLU A 122 42.67 8.93 -11.40
N THR A 123 41.79 8.09 -10.86
CA THR A 123 42.08 6.73 -10.37
C THR A 123 42.49 5.67 -11.41
N GLY A 124 42.68 6.03 -12.69
CA GLY A 124 42.99 5.12 -13.80
C GLY A 124 41.91 4.06 -14.11
N LYS A 125 40.83 4.00 -13.33
CA LYS A 125 39.70 3.05 -13.42
C LYS A 125 38.37 3.76 -13.60
N ILE A 126 37.39 3.13 -14.24
CA ILE A 126 36.05 3.69 -14.43
C ILE A 126 35.38 3.79 -13.05
N THR A 127 34.85 4.95 -12.70
CA THR A 127 34.06 5.12 -11.48
C THR A 127 32.78 4.29 -11.58
N ALA A 128 32.50 3.48 -10.55
CA ALA A 128 31.30 2.68 -10.47
C ALA A 128 30.59 2.90 -9.13
N GLY A 129 29.34 3.38 -9.15
CA GLY A 129 28.47 3.41 -7.98
C GLY A 129 27.53 2.21 -7.99
N PHE A 130 27.54 1.40 -6.93
CA PHE A 130 26.61 0.29 -6.74
C PHE A 130 25.51 0.71 -5.77
N ILE A 131 24.33 0.98 -6.30
CA ILE A 131 23.17 1.44 -5.54
C ILE A 131 22.32 0.22 -5.21
N ILE A 132 22.29 -0.17 -3.94
CA ILE A 132 21.46 -1.29 -3.47
C ILE A 132 20.05 -0.77 -3.24
N THR A 133 19.18 -1.08 -4.19
CA THR A 133 17.79 -0.60 -4.23
C THR A 133 16.80 -1.59 -3.63
N GLY A 134 17.24 -2.82 -3.35
CA GLY A 134 16.37 -3.91 -2.91
C GLY A 134 15.41 -4.40 -4.00
N PRO A 135 14.44 -5.26 -3.62
CA PRO A 135 13.57 -5.99 -4.55
C PRO A 135 12.47 -5.13 -5.21
N SER A 136 12.15 -3.95 -4.66
CA SER A 136 11.09 -3.08 -5.19
C SER A 136 11.58 -2.30 -6.42
N ILE A 137 11.27 -2.81 -7.62
CA ILE A 137 11.64 -2.16 -8.89
C ILE A 137 10.87 -0.83 -9.09
N ALA A 138 9.65 -0.72 -8.58
CA ALA A 138 8.81 0.48 -8.77
C ALA A 138 9.40 1.75 -8.12
N SER A 139 10.07 1.63 -6.98
CA SER A 139 10.74 2.74 -6.29
C SER A 139 12.07 3.13 -6.94
N GLN A 140 12.68 2.24 -7.72
CA GLN A 140 13.93 2.52 -8.44
C GLN A 140 13.73 3.60 -9.50
N HIS A 141 12.56 3.63 -10.14
CA HIS A 141 12.26 4.63 -11.17
C HIS A 141 12.47 6.05 -10.68
N LEU A 142 11.81 6.37 -9.56
CA LEU A 142 11.81 7.70 -8.95
C LEU A 142 13.21 8.07 -8.45
N LEU A 143 13.93 7.12 -7.85
CA LEU A 143 15.30 7.34 -7.39
C LEU A 143 16.23 7.73 -8.55
N PHE A 144 16.23 6.98 -9.65
CA PHE A 144 17.09 7.25 -10.79
C PHE A 144 16.67 8.49 -11.59
N GLU A 145 15.41 8.90 -11.49
CA GLU A 145 14.90 10.16 -12.05
C GLU A 145 15.44 11.35 -11.27
N GLN A 146 15.27 11.34 -9.94
CA GLN A 146 15.83 12.35 -9.04
C GLN A 146 17.36 12.42 -9.14
N LEU A 147 18.03 11.28 -9.27
CA LEU A 147 19.48 11.23 -9.46
C LEU A 147 19.90 11.87 -10.78
N GLY A 148 19.10 11.71 -11.84
CA GLY A 148 19.36 12.38 -13.11
C GLY A 148 19.26 13.89 -13.00
N GLU A 149 18.19 14.39 -12.39
CA GLU A 149 17.98 15.83 -12.17
C GLU A 149 19.09 16.45 -11.30
N HIS A 150 19.42 15.77 -10.20
CA HIS A 150 20.42 16.25 -9.24
C HIS A 150 21.85 16.17 -9.78
N LEU A 151 22.22 15.10 -10.49
CA LEU A 151 23.56 14.98 -11.06
C LEU A 151 23.79 15.89 -12.26
N CYS A 152 22.78 16.11 -13.12
CA CYS A 152 22.89 17.06 -14.23
C CYS A 152 23.20 18.47 -13.72
N THR A 153 22.57 18.89 -12.62
CA THR A 153 22.80 20.20 -12.01
C THR A 153 24.13 20.28 -11.25
N ALA A 154 24.49 19.25 -10.48
CA ALA A 154 25.65 19.27 -9.59
C ALA A 154 27.00 18.94 -10.25
N THR A 155 27.03 18.13 -11.31
CA THR A 155 28.30 17.58 -11.88
C THR A 155 28.63 18.05 -13.28
N ARG A 156 27.77 18.87 -13.93
CA ARG A 156 27.88 19.27 -15.35
C ARG A 156 28.07 18.08 -16.32
N ALA A 157 27.71 16.87 -15.89
CA ALA A 157 27.79 15.64 -16.65
C ALA A 157 26.43 15.33 -17.28
N ARG A 158 26.42 14.63 -18.40
CA ARG A 158 25.18 14.11 -19.00
C ARG A 158 24.76 12.83 -18.30
N PHE A 159 23.49 12.73 -17.96
CA PHE A 159 22.93 11.55 -17.31
C PHE A 159 22.12 10.73 -18.31
N VAL A 160 22.44 9.44 -18.44
CA VAL A 160 21.77 8.49 -19.33
C VAL A 160 21.22 7.34 -18.51
N ARG A 161 19.94 7.00 -18.69
CA ARG A 161 19.30 5.85 -18.03
C ARG A 161 19.14 4.69 -18.99
N LEU A 162 19.61 3.51 -18.60
CA LEU A 162 19.49 2.28 -19.37
C LEU A 162 18.65 1.24 -18.62
N ARG A 163 17.76 0.59 -19.36
CA ARG A 163 16.98 -0.58 -18.94
C ARG A 163 17.35 -1.78 -19.80
N ALA A 164 17.36 -2.98 -19.23
CA ALA A 164 17.72 -4.19 -19.96
C ALA A 164 16.76 -4.48 -21.12
N SER A 165 15.46 -4.15 -20.96
CA SER A 165 14.43 -4.30 -22.00
C SER A 165 14.71 -3.48 -23.26
N GLU A 166 15.40 -2.36 -23.13
CA GLU A 166 15.69 -1.41 -24.21
C GLU A 166 17.08 -1.60 -24.82
N ALA A 167 17.89 -2.48 -24.21
CA ALA A 167 19.31 -2.64 -24.50
C ALA A 167 19.71 -4.13 -24.69
N PRO A 168 19.10 -4.86 -25.65
CA PRO A 168 19.38 -6.29 -25.84
C PRO A 168 20.74 -6.58 -26.47
N ASN A 169 21.39 -5.59 -27.09
CA ASN A 169 22.70 -5.75 -27.74
C ASN A 169 23.51 -4.44 -27.69
N LEU A 170 24.82 -4.55 -27.95
CA LEU A 170 25.76 -3.43 -27.88
C LEU A 170 25.36 -2.25 -28.78
N LYS A 171 24.86 -2.53 -29.99
CA LYS A 171 24.43 -1.49 -30.92
C LYS A 171 23.24 -0.70 -30.37
N ALA A 172 22.25 -1.38 -29.80
CA ALA A 172 21.08 -0.73 -29.19
C ALA A 172 21.49 0.15 -28.00
N VAL A 173 22.40 -0.35 -27.15
CA VAL A 173 22.93 0.43 -26.01
C VAL A 173 23.60 1.70 -26.50
N LEU A 174 24.53 1.59 -27.45
CA LEU A 174 25.29 2.74 -27.96
C LEU A 174 24.39 3.78 -28.61
N LYS A 175 23.43 3.35 -29.46
CA LYS A 175 22.43 4.26 -30.05
C LYS A 175 21.67 5.04 -28.97
N LYS A 176 21.23 4.34 -27.92
CA LYS A 176 20.49 4.96 -26.83
C LYS A 176 21.36 5.94 -26.03
N VAL A 177 22.58 5.53 -25.68
CA VAL A 177 23.54 6.40 -24.97
C VAL A 177 23.81 7.67 -25.77
N ILE A 178 24.04 7.55 -27.08
CA ILE A 178 24.30 8.71 -27.94
C ILE A 178 23.07 9.61 -28.02
N ARG A 179 21.88 9.04 -28.22
CA ARG A 179 20.62 9.78 -28.28
C ARG A 179 20.35 10.56 -26.99
N ASP A 180 20.36 9.88 -25.85
CA ASP A 180 20.01 10.47 -24.55
C ASP A 180 21.06 11.49 -24.09
N ALA A 181 22.34 11.25 -24.38
CA ALA A 181 23.39 12.22 -24.04
C ALA A 181 23.43 13.44 -24.97
N SER A 182 23.02 13.28 -26.25
CA SER A 182 22.95 14.38 -27.22
C SER A 182 21.66 15.20 -27.11
N ALA A 183 20.58 14.61 -26.60
CA ALA A 183 19.31 15.28 -26.36
C ALA A 183 19.49 16.39 -25.32
N SER A 184 19.33 17.63 -25.77
CA SER A 184 19.38 18.81 -24.90
C SER A 184 18.07 18.96 -24.14
N GLY A 185 17.85 18.17 -23.08
CA GLY A 185 16.89 18.46 -21.99
C GLY A 185 15.48 18.90 -22.39
N SER A 186 15.02 18.53 -23.58
CA SER A 186 13.74 18.89 -24.16
C SER A 186 13.07 17.57 -24.48
N ASP A 187 12.06 17.20 -23.68
CA ASP A 187 11.15 16.05 -23.87
C ASP A 187 10.30 16.21 -25.14
N GLY A 188 10.98 16.34 -26.28
CA GLY A 188 10.39 16.27 -27.61
C GLY A 188 10.77 14.93 -28.20
N GLU A 189 9.81 14.01 -28.26
CA GLU A 189 9.85 12.81 -29.11
C GLU A 189 9.89 13.23 -30.59
N GLU A 190 10.99 13.82 -31.05
CA GLU A 190 11.28 13.92 -32.47
C GLU A 190 12.19 12.74 -32.83
N ASP A 191 11.59 11.80 -33.56
CA ASP A 191 12.19 10.61 -34.19
C ASP A 191 13.16 11.02 -35.33
N GLY A 192 13.96 12.05 -35.09
CA GLY A 192 15.00 12.55 -35.99
C GLY A 192 16.31 11.87 -35.65
N ASP A 193 16.83 11.07 -36.57
CA ASP A 193 18.22 10.61 -36.53
C ASP A 193 19.13 11.80 -36.20
N VAL A 194 19.84 11.74 -35.07
CA VAL A 194 20.80 12.77 -34.66
C VAL A 194 21.98 12.70 -35.65
N GLU A 195 21.83 13.36 -36.79
CA GLU A 195 22.90 13.50 -37.78
C GLU A 195 23.92 14.52 -37.27
N VAL A 196 24.80 14.09 -36.37
CA VAL A 196 25.98 14.87 -36.00
C VAL A 196 26.90 14.89 -37.22
N SER A 197 26.83 15.94 -38.04
CA SER A 197 27.74 16.15 -39.16
C SER A 197 28.73 17.26 -38.81
N GLN A 198 30.03 16.96 -38.88
CA GLN A 198 31.09 17.96 -38.73
C GLN A 198 32.08 17.81 -39.88
N GLY A 199 32.29 18.89 -40.65
CA GLY A 199 33.26 18.91 -41.73
C GLY A 199 33.03 17.90 -42.87
N GLY A 200 31.78 17.50 -43.14
CA GLY A 200 31.45 16.55 -44.21
C GLY A 200 31.58 15.06 -43.85
N ARG A 201 31.93 14.71 -42.60
CA ARG A 201 31.88 13.33 -42.10
C ARG A 201 30.51 13.04 -41.49
N LYS A 202 29.87 11.97 -41.96
CA LYS A 202 28.62 11.44 -41.40
C LYS A 202 28.98 10.30 -40.44
N TYR A 203 28.73 10.51 -39.15
CA TYR A 203 28.93 9.47 -38.15
C TYR A 203 27.76 8.50 -38.15
N LEU A 204 28.04 7.26 -37.76
CA LEU A 204 26.99 6.27 -37.51
C LEU A 204 26.35 6.57 -36.15
N ASP A 205 25.06 6.28 -36.02
CA ASP A 205 24.26 6.55 -34.83
C ASP A 205 24.62 5.70 -33.61
N TYR A 206 25.59 4.78 -33.75
CA TYR A 206 26.16 3.95 -32.68
C TYR A 206 27.67 4.18 -32.48
N ASP A 207 28.23 5.24 -33.07
CA ASP A 207 29.65 5.57 -32.96
C ASP A 207 29.91 6.55 -31.79
N LEU A 208 30.78 6.17 -30.85
CA LEU A 208 31.16 7.02 -29.71
C LEU A 208 31.93 8.27 -30.15
N GLU A 209 32.52 8.29 -31.35
CA GLU A 209 33.12 9.51 -31.89
C GLU A 209 32.05 10.59 -32.12
N ALA A 210 30.84 10.20 -32.52
CA ALA A 210 29.70 11.10 -32.67
C ALA A 210 29.36 11.77 -31.34
N LEU A 211 29.36 11.00 -30.24
CA LEU A 211 29.13 11.50 -28.90
C LEU A 211 30.21 12.51 -28.49
N HIS A 212 31.49 12.17 -28.67
CA HIS A 212 32.59 13.07 -28.33
C HIS A 212 32.49 14.41 -29.08
N VAL A 213 32.22 14.36 -30.38
CA VAL A 213 32.05 15.56 -31.21
C VAL A 213 30.85 16.38 -30.74
N SER A 214 29.72 15.74 -30.42
CA SER A 214 28.52 16.45 -29.93
C SER A 214 28.75 17.15 -28.59
N LEU A 215 29.47 16.52 -27.65
CA LEU A 215 29.80 17.09 -26.35
C LEU A 215 30.73 18.30 -26.49
N LEU A 216 31.72 18.21 -27.39
CA LEU A 216 32.62 19.33 -27.71
C LEU A 216 31.88 20.50 -28.36
N GLN A 217 30.95 20.23 -29.28
CA GLN A 217 30.14 21.26 -29.95
C GLN A 217 29.25 22.02 -28.96
N GLN A 218 28.71 21.32 -27.97
CA GLN A 218 27.85 21.91 -26.94
C GLN A 218 28.65 22.64 -25.82
N GLN A 219 29.98 22.71 -25.91
CA GLN A 219 30.89 23.23 -24.86
C GLN A 219 30.64 22.60 -23.47
N GLN A 220 30.27 21.33 -23.44
CA GLN A 220 30.02 20.61 -22.21
C GLN A 220 31.26 19.87 -21.73
N SER A 221 31.29 19.53 -20.44
CA SER A 221 32.32 18.62 -19.93
C SER A 221 32.19 17.28 -20.64
N PRO A 222 33.29 16.62 -21.07
CA PRO A 222 33.24 15.34 -21.77
C PRO A 222 32.99 14.19 -20.78
N ARG A 223 31.95 14.33 -19.95
CA ARG A 223 31.61 13.43 -18.86
C ARG A 223 30.18 12.93 -19.00
N VAL A 224 30.02 11.62 -18.99
CA VAL A 224 28.74 10.94 -19.16
C VAL A 224 28.55 9.94 -18.02
N VAL A 225 27.48 10.12 -17.26
CA VAL A 225 27.04 9.20 -16.21
C VAL A 225 25.99 8.27 -16.80
N ILE A 226 26.26 6.96 -16.78
CA ILE A 226 25.38 5.93 -17.30
C ILE A 226 24.79 5.14 -16.13
N ALA A 227 23.48 5.23 -15.93
CA ALA A 227 22.74 4.52 -14.89
C ALA A 227 22.01 3.30 -15.46
N PHE A 228 22.46 2.11 -15.07
CA PHE A 228 21.78 0.83 -15.33
C PHE A 228 20.76 0.58 -14.22
N GLN A 229 19.47 0.70 -14.51
CA GLN A 229 18.42 0.59 -13.48
C GLN A 229 18.28 -0.85 -12.97
N ASP A 230 18.24 -1.80 -13.89
CA ASP A 230 18.04 -3.23 -13.67
C ASP A 230 19.31 -4.01 -14.06
N SER A 231 20.45 -3.68 -13.44
CA SER A 231 21.76 -4.24 -13.80
C SER A 231 21.80 -5.77 -13.83
N GLU A 232 21.00 -6.43 -13.00
CA GLU A 232 20.86 -7.89 -12.95
C GLU A 232 20.06 -8.49 -14.12
N ALA A 233 19.25 -7.71 -14.83
CA ALA A 233 18.55 -8.19 -16.01
C ALA A 233 19.43 -8.19 -17.27
N PHE A 234 20.57 -7.48 -17.24
CA PHE A 234 21.52 -7.46 -18.36
C PHE A 234 22.32 -8.77 -18.46
N GLU A 235 22.64 -9.14 -19.70
CA GLU A 235 23.58 -10.23 -19.97
C GLU A 235 24.99 -9.84 -19.51
N GLY A 236 25.67 -10.75 -18.79
CA GLY A 236 27.02 -10.48 -18.26
C GLY A 236 28.07 -10.22 -19.34
N GLY A 237 27.95 -10.87 -20.51
CA GLY A 237 28.82 -10.63 -21.66
C GLY A 237 28.69 -9.21 -22.21
N LEU A 238 27.45 -8.73 -22.37
CA LEU A 238 27.17 -7.38 -22.85
C LEU A 238 27.74 -6.31 -21.90
N LEU A 239 27.57 -6.48 -20.58
CA LEU A 239 28.15 -5.56 -19.59
C LEU A 239 29.69 -5.57 -19.64
N ALA A 240 30.30 -6.75 -19.81
CA ALA A 240 31.75 -6.86 -19.91
C ALA A 240 32.30 -6.13 -21.15
N ASP A 241 31.64 -6.29 -22.30
CA ASP A 241 32.01 -5.62 -23.55
C ASP A 241 31.83 -4.10 -23.44
N LEU A 242 30.73 -3.63 -22.85
CA LEU A 242 30.45 -2.21 -22.62
C LEU A 242 31.49 -1.56 -21.70
N ILE A 243 31.81 -2.19 -20.58
CA ILE A 243 32.79 -1.64 -19.62
C ILE A 243 34.19 -1.60 -20.26
N ALA A 244 34.57 -2.64 -21.02
CA ALA A 244 35.84 -2.65 -21.75
C ALA A 244 35.88 -1.54 -22.82
N LEU A 245 34.77 -1.34 -23.55
CA LEU A 245 34.65 -0.26 -24.53
C LEU A 245 34.77 1.11 -23.87
N PHE A 246 34.00 1.39 -22.81
CA PHE A 246 34.08 2.66 -22.08
C PHE A 246 35.47 2.91 -21.49
N HIS A 247 36.18 1.85 -21.08
CA HIS A 247 37.53 1.97 -20.54
C HIS A 247 38.52 2.43 -21.62
N SER A 248 38.37 1.92 -22.85
CA SER A 248 39.22 2.29 -23.99
C SER A 248 39.00 3.73 -24.49
N TRP A 249 37.88 4.36 -24.13
CA TRP A 249 37.53 5.74 -24.52
C TRP A 249 37.75 6.77 -23.40
N ARG A 250 38.32 6.37 -22.26
CA ARG A 250 38.56 7.23 -21.09
C ARG A 250 39.41 8.47 -21.41
N ASP A 251 40.30 8.37 -22.40
CA ASP A 251 41.16 9.46 -22.86
C ASP A 251 40.38 10.60 -23.51
N ARG A 252 39.18 10.31 -24.04
CA ARG A 252 38.33 11.22 -24.79
C ARG A 252 37.02 11.57 -24.06
N ILE A 253 36.40 10.58 -23.42
CA ILE A 253 35.14 10.72 -22.69
C ILE A 253 35.27 10.02 -21.33
N GLN A 254 35.01 10.75 -20.26
CA GLN A 254 34.92 10.18 -18.92
C GLN A 254 33.54 9.55 -18.71
N PHE A 255 33.50 8.22 -18.65
CA PHE A 255 32.30 7.48 -18.28
C PHE A 255 32.31 7.15 -16.79
N ASP A 256 31.22 7.48 -16.09
CA ASP A 256 30.92 6.96 -14.75
C ASP A 256 29.69 6.05 -14.83
N LEU A 257 29.75 4.91 -14.16
CA LEU A 257 28.69 3.90 -14.23
C LEU A 257 27.97 3.82 -12.90
N LEU A 258 26.64 3.81 -12.93
CA LEU A 258 25.80 3.59 -11.77
C LEU A 258 25.00 2.31 -12.00
N PHE A 259 25.08 1.36 -11.08
CA PHE A 259 24.39 0.09 -11.15
C PHE A 259 23.33 0.02 -10.06
N GLY A 260 22.06 -0.06 -10.47
CA GLY A 260 20.96 -0.45 -9.59
C GLY A 260 21.02 -1.95 -9.36
N VAL A 261 21.32 -2.35 -8.13
CA VAL A 261 21.46 -3.75 -7.71
C VAL A 261 20.30 -4.09 -6.77
N ALA A 262 19.51 -5.08 -7.15
CA ALA A 262 18.35 -5.50 -6.35
C ALA A 262 18.76 -6.45 -5.20
N THR A 263 19.79 -7.26 -5.42
CA THR A 263 20.28 -8.26 -4.45
C THR A 263 21.48 -7.73 -3.64
N SER A 264 22.69 -8.28 -3.85
CA SER A 264 23.93 -7.85 -3.22
C SER A 264 25.00 -7.58 -4.26
N VAL A 265 25.94 -6.69 -3.92
CA VAL A 265 27.07 -6.36 -4.79
C VAL A 265 27.93 -7.58 -5.06
N GLU A 266 28.01 -8.52 -4.12
CA GLU A 266 28.78 -9.77 -4.25
C GLU A 266 28.21 -10.68 -5.34
N LEU A 267 26.88 -10.84 -5.39
CA LEU A 267 26.21 -11.63 -6.42
C LEU A 267 26.33 -10.97 -7.79
N PHE A 268 26.24 -9.64 -7.85
CA PHE A 268 26.48 -8.90 -9.09
C PHE A 268 27.94 -9.04 -9.56
N GLN A 269 28.91 -8.89 -8.65
CA GLN A 269 30.33 -9.05 -8.96
C GLN A 269 30.64 -10.46 -9.45
N ALA A 270 30.00 -11.50 -8.90
CA ALA A 270 30.18 -12.88 -9.33
C ALA A 270 29.73 -13.13 -10.78
N ARG A 271 28.85 -12.29 -11.33
CA ARG A 271 28.40 -12.35 -12.73
C ARG A 271 29.35 -11.66 -13.70
N LEU A 272 30.21 -10.75 -13.20
CA LEU A 272 31.18 -10.04 -14.02
C LEU A 272 32.47 -10.86 -14.16
N LEU A 273 33.09 -10.77 -15.33
CA LEU A 273 34.43 -11.31 -15.53
C LEU A 273 35.44 -10.59 -14.62
N LYS A 274 36.40 -11.33 -14.07
CA LYS A 274 37.44 -10.76 -13.18
C LYS A 274 38.27 -9.66 -13.87
N SER A 275 38.46 -9.76 -15.18
CA SER A 275 39.12 -8.72 -15.99
C SER A 275 38.33 -7.41 -15.99
N THR A 276 37.02 -7.48 -16.18
CA THR A 276 36.09 -6.35 -16.16
C THR A 276 36.01 -5.72 -14.77
N ALA A 277 35.87 -6.52 -13.71
CA ALA A 277 35.80 -6.01 -12.34
C ALA A 277 37.06 -5.20 -11.94
N ARG A 278 38.24 -5.55 -12.47
CA ARG A 278 39.49 -4.81 -12.21
C ARG A 278 39.53 -3.40 -12.82
N GLN A 279 38.71 -3.15 -13.85
CA GLN A 279 38.60 -1.85 -14.52
C GLN A 279 37.69 -0.86 -13.77
N LEU A 280 36.96 -1.32 -12.76
CA LEU A 280 36.02 -0.51 -11.98
C LEU A 280 36.64 -0.03 -10.66
N TYR A 281 36.37 1.22 -10.32
CA TYR A 281 36.59 1.82 -9.00
C TYR A 281 35.23 1.98 -8.33
N GLY A 282 34.88 0.99 -7.52
CA GLY A 282 33.55 0.81 -6.94
C GLY A 282 33.35 1.47 -5.58
N ALA A 283 32.19 2.08 -5.36
CA ALA A 283 31.63 2.36 -4.03
C ALA A 283 30.21 1.82 -3.92
N GLN A 284 29.84 1.35 -2.72
CA GLN A 284 28.50 0.84 -2.43
C GLN A 284 27.68 1.92 -1.72
N PHE A 285 26.43 2.09 -2.15
CA PHE A 285 25.44 2.98 -1.57
C PHE A 285 24.20 2.17 -1.21
N ASN A 286 23.78 2.26 0.04
CA ASN A 286 22.58 1.59 0.51
C ASN A 286 21.41 2.57 0.44
N VAL A 287 20.34 2.22 -0.27
CA VAL A 287 19.09 2.99 -0.24
C VAL A 287 18.34 2.66 1.04
N VAL A 288 17.56 3.61 1.53
CA VAL A 288 16.64 3.42 2.66
C VAL A 288 15.73 2.23 2.41
N GLN A 289 15.54 1.38 3.43
CA GLN A 289 14.74 0.16 3.32
C GLN A 289 13.26 0.49 3.09
N ALA A 290 12.59 -0.32 2.27
CA ALA A 290 11.19 -0.10 1.92
C ALA A 290 10.27 -0.07 3.15
N ASP A 291 10.58 -0.85 4.19
CA ASP A 291 9.81 -0.91 5.44
C ASP A 291 9.87 0.41 6.22
N SER A 292 11.06 1.02 6.31
CA SER A 292 11.21 2.35 6.93
C SER A 292 10.48 3.44 6.15
N VAL A 293 10.49 3.40 4.82
CA VAL A 293 9.73 4.36 4.00
C VAL A 293 8.22 4.14 4.18
N LEU A 294 7.77 2.89 4.23
CA LEU A 294 6.38 2.56 4.51
C LEU A 294 5.95 3.08 5.88
N GLU A 295 6.76 2.88 6.92
CA GLU A 295 6.49 3.38 8.27
C GLU A 295 6.42 4.91 8.30
N SER A 296 7.34 5.61 7.61
CA SER A 296 7.27 7.07 7.44
C SER A 296 6.00 7.50 6.70
N VAL A 297 5.60 6.81 5.63
CA VAL A 297 4.36 7.09 4.90
C VAL A 297 3.13 6.87 5.79
N ILE A 298 3.09 5.79 6.58
CA ILE A 298 1.98 5.54 7.51
C ILE A 298 1.94 6.61 8.59
N LYS A 299 3.09 6.92 9.20
CA LYS A 299 3.20 7.94 10.24
C LYS A 299 2.77 9.31 9.76
N THR A 300 3.24 9.72 8.59
CA THR A 300 2.98 11.08 8.09
C THR A 300 1.66 11.18 7.33
N ALA A 301 1.43 10.31 6.35
CA ALA A 301 0.27 10.40 5.47
C ALA A 301 -1.00 9.82 6.13
N VAL A 302 -0.93 8.62 6.70
CA VAL A 302 -2.12 7.91 7.22
C VAL A 302 -2.49 8.34 8.64
N ALA A 303 -1.51 8.39 9.54
CA ALA A 303 -1.71 8.76 10.94
C ALA A 303 -1.68 10.28 11.17
N GLY A 304 -1.04 11.07 10.31
CA GLY A 304 -0.93 12.52 10.52
C GLY A 304 -2.27 13.26 10.72
N SER A 305 -2.25 14.38 11.44
CA SER A 305 -3.42 15.20 11.80
C SER A 305 -4.23 15.68 10.59
N GLN A 306 -3.56 15.90 9.46
CA GLN A 306 -4.15 16.40 8.23
C GLN A 306 -4.94 15.35 7.43
N ALA A 307 -4.84 14.05 7.78
CA ALA A 307 -5.59 13.02 7.09
C ALA A 307 -7.10 13.20 7.33
N ALA A 308 -7.85 13.49 6.25
CA ALA A 308 -9.29 13.69 6.31
C ALA A 308 -10.03 12.36 6.55
N LEU A 309 -9.57 11.27 5.93
CA LEU A 309 -10.11 9.92 6.09
C LEU A 309 -9.09 9.05 6.82
N ARG A 310 -9.54 8.32 7.84
CA ARG A 310 -8.72 7.31 8.54
C ARG A 310 -8.96 5.94 7.92
N ILE A 311 -7.89 5.18 7.77
CA ILE A 311 -7.97 3.77 7.37
C ILE A 311 -8.14 2.97 8.65
N GLY A 312 -9.14 2.11 8.69
CA GLY A 312 -9.42 1.28 9.85
C GLY A 312 -8.32 0.24 10.12
N PRO A 313 -8.28 -0.30 11.35
CA PRO A 313 -7.20 -1.18 11.79
C PRO A 313 -7.14 -2.48 10.97
N SER A 314 -8.28 -3.09 10.62
CA SER A 314 -8.28 -4.37 9.92
C SER A 314 -7.80 -4.22 8.46
N LEU A 315 -8.24 -3.15 7.79
CA LEU A 315 -7.80 -2.84 6.42
C LEU A 315 -6.32 -2.45 6.38
N LEU A 316 -5.86 -1.62 7.31
CA LEU A 316 -4.46 -1.21 7.38
C LEU A 316 -3.54 -2.39 7.68
N GLN A 317 -3.91 -3.25 8.63
CA GLN A 317 -3.16 -4.48 8.92
C GLN A 317 -3.04 -5.36 7.68
N SER A 318 -4.15 -5.59 6.96
CA SER A 318 -4.12 -6.37 5.72
C SER A 318 -3.18 -5.80 4.67
N TRP A 319 -3.07 -4.47 4.55
CA TRP A 319 -2.15 -3.83 3.61
C TRP A 319 -0.69 -3.95 4.04
N VAL A 320 -0.41 -3.82 5.34
CA VAL A 320 0.92 -3.98 5.91
C VAL A 320 1.39 -5.43 5.79
N ASP A 321 0.53 -6.40 6.10
CA ASP A 321 0.82 -7.82 5.96
C ASP A 321 1.09 -8.18 4.50
N ARG A 322 0.24 -7.70 3.57
CA ARG A 322 0.46 -7.86 2.13
C ARG A 322 1.82 -7.31 1.70
N GLN A 323 2.20 -6.15 2.22
CA GLN A 323 3.46 -5.49 1.88
C GLN A 323 4.67 -6.28 2.39
N LYS A 324 4.60 -6.79 3.63
CA LYS A 324 5.62 -7.64 4.25
C LYS A 324 5.74 -9.00 3.55
N ASP A 325 4.62 -9.65 3.23
CA ASP A 325 4.58 -11.01 2.68
C ASP A 325 4.85 -11.07 1.18
N GLN A 326 4.34 -10.11 0.38
CA GLN A 326 4.43 -10.14 -1.07
C GLN A 326 5.59 -9.31 -1.63
N VAL A 327 6.37 -8.62 -0.78
CA VAL A 327 7.43 -7.69 -1.18
C VAL A 327 6.92 -6.72 -2.25
N ALA A 328 5.67 -6.27 -2.08
CA ALA A 328 5.05 -5.37 -3.03
C ALA A 328 5.78 -4.02 -3.04
N GLY A 329 5.70 -3.24 -4.11
CA GLY A 329 6.27 -1.91 -4.12
C GLY A 329 5.43 -0.95 -3.28
N ILE A 330 6.06 0.06 -2.66
CA ILE A 330 5.34 1.13 -1.91
C ILE A 330 4.27 1.82 -2.79
N GLN A 331 4.49 1.87 -4.11
CA GLN A 331 3.51 2.40 -5.06
C GLN A 331 2.17 1.65 -5.07
N VAL A 332 2.18 0.34 -4.77
CA VAL A 332 0.96 -0.46 -4.64
C VAL A 332 0.19 -0.05 -3.38
N PHE A 333 0.89 0.25 -2.29
CA PHE A 333 0.29 0.81 -1.07
C PHE A 333 -0.32 2.19 -1.33
N ILE A 334 0.40 3.10 -2.01
CA ILE A 334 -0.09 4.43 -2.37
C ILE A 334 -1.32 4.34 -3.28
N SER A 335 -1.29 3.44 -4.27
CA SER A 335 -2.42 3.21 -5.17
C SER A 335 -3.64 2.65 -4.43
N ALA A 336 -3.43 1.75 -3.47
CA ALA A 336 -4.49 1.23 -2.61
C ALA A 336 -5.09 2.34 -1.72
N LEU A 337 -4.25 3.22 -1.17
CA LEU A 337 -4.70 4.38 -0.40
C LEU A 337 -5.54 5.35 -1.26
N LYS A 338 -5.10 5.63 -2.49
CA LYS A 338 -5.88 6.44 -3.46
C LYS A 338 -7.22 5.83 -3.75
N TYR A 339 -7.24 4.53 -4.04
CA TYR A 339 -8.45 3.80 -4.35
C TYR A 339 -9.41 3.75 -3.15
N ALA A 340 -8.89 3.61 -1.93
CA ALA A 340 -9.68 3.68 -0.70
C ALA A 340 -10.35 5.05 -0.51
N TYR A 341 -9.62 6.15 -0.72
CA TYR A 341 -10.18 7.50 -0.72
C TYR A 341 -11.26 7.65 -1.79
N MET A 342 -10.99 7.17 -3.01
CA MET A 342 -11.96 7.20 -4.10
C MET A 342 -13.23 6.41 -3.73
N CYS A 343 -13.12 5.18 -3.22
CA CYS A 343 -14.28 4.39 -2.80
C CYS A 343 -15.10 5.07 -1.71
N HIS A 344 -14.44 5.68 -0.72
CA HIS A 344 -15.12 6.38 0.36
C HIS A 344 -15.95 7.56 -0.18
N PHE A 345 -15.35 8.50 -0.90
CA PHE A 345 -16.09 9.67 -1.39
C PHE A 345 -17.07 9.37 -2.54
N TYR A 346 -16.77 8.35 -3.36
CA TYR A 346 -17.61 7.97 -4.50
C TYR A 346 -18.86 7.19 -4.08
N ALA A 347 -18.71 6.21 -3.18
CA ALA A 347 -19.78 5.24 -2.85
C ALA A 347 -20.44 5.47 -1.49
N ASN A 348 -19.87 6.27 -0.58
CA ASN A 348 -20.46 6.55 0.72
C ASN A 348 -21.19 7.90 0.71
N PRO A 349 -22.53 7.95 0.90
CA PRO A 349 -23.25 9.21 1.00
C PRO A 349 -22.91 9.99 2.28
N LEU A 350 -22.50 9.30 3.35
CA LEU A 350 -22.11 9.94 4.61
C LEU A 350 -20.72 10.57 4.57
N SER A 351 -19.99 10.43 3.47
CA SER A 351 -18.70 11.11 3.28
C SER A 351 -18.82 12.65 3.30
N VAL A 352 -20.03 13.18 3.10
CA VAL A 352 -20.34 14.62 3.27
C VAL A 352 -20.05 15.10 4.69
N LEU A 353 -20.18 14.23 5.71
CA LEU A 353 -19.89 14.55 7.10
C LEU A 353 -18.41 14.86 7.37
N LEU A 354 -17.52 14.56 6.41
CA LEU A 354 -16.11 14.93 6.48
C LEU A 354 -15.83 16.40 6.17
N ALA A 355 -16.85 17.18 5.79
CA ALA A 355 -16.69 18.60 5.50
C ALA A 355 -16.18 19.38 6.72
N ARG A 356 -15.02 20.02 6.57
CA ARG A 356 -14.45 20.93 7.57
C ARG A 356 -15.04 22.34 7.41
N ASP A 357 -14.84 23.17 8.42
CA ASP A 357 -15.02 24.64 8.37
C ASP A 357 -16.46 25.12 8.14
N GLY A 358 -17.44 24.50 8.82
CA GLY A 358 -18.83 24.98 8.79
C GLY A 358 -19.51 24.91 7.43
N ARG A 359 -18.95 24.14 6.49
CA ARG A 359 -19.57 23.86 5.19
C ARG A 359 -20.69 22.81 5.27
N LEU A 360 -20.84 22.18 6.43
CA LEU A 360 -21.95 21.28 6.72
C LEU A 360 -23.10 22.11 7.32
N ASP A 361 -24.12 22.36 6.51
CA ASP A 361 -25.32 23.09 6.92
C ASP A 361 -26.52 22.14 6.95
N ARG A 362 -27.53 22.44 7.79
CA ARG A 362 -28.81 21.71 7.79
C ARG A 362 -29.41 21.49 6.38
N PRO A 363 -29.47 22.48 5.47
CA PRO A 363 -29.98 22.27 4.11
C PRO A 363 -29.24 21.21 3.29
N LEU A 364 -27.97 20.92 3.58
CA LEU A 364 -27.20 19.86 2.91
C LEU A 364 -27.56 18.47 3.45
N LEU A 365 -27.96 18.39 4.71
CA LEU A 365 -28.38 17.15 5.37
C LEU A 365 -29.85 16.84 5.04
N GLN A 366 -30.05 16.16 3.92
CA GLN A 366 -31.38 15.66 3.52
C GLN A 366 -31.89 14.56 4.48
N PRO A 367 -33.21 14.30 4.54
CA PRO A 367 -33.79 13.26 5.39
C PRO A 367 -33.14 11.88 5.21
N GLU A 368 -32.74 11.53 3.99
CA GLU A 368 -32.07 10.27 3.65
C GLU A 368 -30.71 10.13 4.34
N HIS A 369 -29.97 11.24 4.53
CA HIS A 369 -28.72 11.24 5.29
C HIS A 369 -28.97 10.99 6.78
N ILE A 370 -30.04 11.58 7.33
CA ILE A 370 -30.42 11.42 8.75
C ILE A 370 -30.85 9.98 9.02
N GLU A 371 -31.64 9.39 8.11
CA GLU A 371 -32.03 7.99 8.19
C GLU A 371 -30.81 7.07 8.06
N ALA A 372 -29.91 7.33 7.12
CA ALA A 372 -28.67 6.58 6.98
C ALA A 372 -27.81 6.63 8.26
N VAL A 373 -27.70 7.79 8.91
CA VAL A 373 -27.03 7.92 10.21
C VAL A 373 -27.68 7.05 11.28
N ARG A 374 -29.01 6.98 11.33
CA ARG A 374 -29.74 6.11 12.28
C ARG A 374 -29.51 4.62 12.05
N THR A 375 -29.10 4.22 10.84
CA THR A 375 -28.80 2.81 10.52
C THR A 375 -27.40 2.35 10.96
N LEU A 376 -26.50 3.29 11.28
CA LEU A 376 -25.13 2.99 11.70
C LEU A 376 -25.08 2.27 13.04
N ASP A 377 -24.07 1.44 13.23
CA ASP A 377 -23.91 0.64 14.45
C ASP A 377 -23.43 1.51 15.61
N SER A 378 -22.54 2.49 15.36
CA SER A 378 -22.16 3.48 16.38
C SER A 378 -23.34 4.30 16.90
N PHE A 379 -24.31 4.63 16.04
CA PHE A 379 -25.53 5.33 16.45
C PHE A 379 -26.38 4.43 17.36
N LYS A 380 -26.57 3.16 16.99
CA LYS A 380 -27.33 2.19 17.81
C LYS A 380 -26.68 2.00 19.17
N ALA A 381 -25.36 1.82 19.21
CA ALA A 381 -24.60 1.66 20.45
C ALA A 381 -24.77 2.87 21.37
N GLN A 382 -24.72 4.10 20.83
CA GLN A 382 -24.95 5.29 21.65
C GLN A 382 -26.40 5.39 22.16
N ALA A 383 -27.38 5.06 21.32
CA ALA A 383 -28.78 5.06 21.73
C ALA A 383 -29.04 4.02 22.83
N GLU A 384 -28.47 2.83 22.72
CA GLU A 384 -28.52 1.78 23.74
C GLU A 384 -27.82 2.22 25.03
N ALA A 385 -26.61 2.78 24.96
CA ALA A 385 -25.89 3.31 26.11
C ALA A 385 -26.67 4.42 26.83
N ALA A 386 -27.36 5.30 26.09
CA ALA A 386 -28.22 6.34 26.67
C ALA A 386 -29.43 5.73 27.41
N VAL A 387 -30.02 4.67 26.88
CA VAL A 387 -31.12 3.93 27.53
C VAL A 387 -30.63 3.24 28.80
N GLU A 388 -29.47 2.59 28.76
CA GLU A 388 -28.85 1.95 29.92
C GLU A 388 -28.50 2.95 31.02
N ALA A 389 -27.98 4.13 30.63
CA ALA A 389 -27.72 5.26 31.52
C ALA A 389 -29.00 5.94 32.06
N ARG A 390 -30.20 5.44 31.70
CA ARG A 390 -31.52 5.98 32.06
C ARG A 390 -31.77 7.41 31.55
N GLN A 391 -31.07 7.83 30.50
CA GLN A 391 -31.25 9.12 29.83
C GLN A 391 -32.32 8.99 28.74
N LEU A 392 -33.53 8.60 29.13
CA LEU A 392 -34.61 8.25 28.20
C LEU A 392 -35.05 9.42 27.30
N SER A 393 -34.99 10.66 27.80
CA SER A 393 -35.30 11.86 27.01
C SER A 393 -34.27 12.07 25.89
N HIS A 394 -32.98 11.87 26.17
CA HIS A 394 -31.90 11.99 25.19
C HIS A 394 -32.05 10.91 24.09
N ALA A 395 -32.27 9.65 24.50
CA ALA A 395 -32.49 8.55 23.56
C ALA A 395 -33.73 8.79 22.67
N GLN A 396 -34.83 9.29 23.24
CA GLN A 396 -36.04 9.61 22.49
C GLN A 396 -35.78 10.74 21.48
N SER A 397 -35.08 11.80 21.88
CA SER A 397 -34.73 12.90 20.97
C SER A 397 -33.83 12.45 19.82
N LEU A 398 -32.83 11.57 20.07
CA LEU A 398 -31.99 11.02 19.00
C LEU A 398 -32.79 10.25 17.93
N LEU A 399 -33.83 9.53 18.36
CA LEU A 399 -34.64 8.69 17.48
C LEU A 399 -35.75 9.45 16.74
N GLN A 400 -36.36 10.45 17.38
CA GLN A 400 -37.58 11.10 16.87
C GLN A 400 -37.36 12.52 16.36
N ASP A 401 -36.31 13.22 16.83
CA ASP A 401 -36.06 14.62 16.51
C ASP A 401 -34.87 14.76 15.55
N ASP A 402 -35.16 15.09 14.29
CA ASP A 402 -34.19 15.31 13.23
C ASP A 402 -33.35 16.59 13.46
N ASP A 403 -33.90 17.60 14.14
CA ASP A 403 -33.18 18.83 14.47
C ASP A 403 -32.13 18.55 15.54
N TYR A 404 -32.52 17.82 16.58
CA TYR A 404 -31.60 17.39 17.62
C TYR A 404 -30.46 16.52 17.09
N LEU A 405 -30.76 15.54 16.23
CA LEU A 405 -29.75 14.66 15.66
C LEU A 405 -28.76 15.43 14.77
N VAL A 406 -29.22 16.41 14.00
CA VAL A 406 -28.31 17.24 13.18
C VAL A 406 -27.34 18.04 14.06
N VAL A 407 -27.78 18.59 15.19
CA VAL A 407 -26.86 19.25 16.13
C VAL A 407 -25.80 18.28 16.63
N GLN A 408 -26.18 17.05 16.99
CA GLN A 408 -25.24 16.01 17.43
C GLN A 408 -24.25 15.59 16.33
N ILE A 409 -24.71 15.54 15.07
CA ILE A 409 -23.85 15.28 13.90
C ILE A 409 -22.85 16.42 13.71
N LEU A 410 -23.25 17.67 13.87
CA LEU A 410 -22.35 18.82 13.72
C LEU A 410 -21.28 18.88 14.83
N GLU A 411 -21.66 18.55 16.07
CA GLU A 411 -20.72 18.43 17.21
C GLU A 411 -19.69 17.31 17.02
N GLN A 412 -20.01 16.30 16.20
CA GLN A 412 -19.15 15.15 15.95
C GLN A 412 -17.78 15.55 15.39
N SER A 413 -17.72 16.56 14.51
CA SER A 413 -16.47 17.00 13.91
C SER A 413 -15.46 17.50 14.97
N GLN A 414 -15.97 18.18 16.00
CA GLN A 414 -15.13 18.63 17.11
C GLN A 414 -14.65 17.45 17.96
N LYS A 415 -15.57 16.57 18.38
CA LYS A 415 -15.24 15.35 19.16
C LYS A 415 -14.22 14.47 18.45
N ARG A 416 -14.36 14.30 17.13
CA ARG A 416 -13.40 13.61 16.26
C ARG A 416 -12.01 14.27 16.32
N SER A 417 -11.96 15.60 16.21
CA SER A 417 -10.69 16.33 16.17
C SER A 417 -9.96 16.24 17.50
N GLU A 418 -10.69 16.37 18.62
CA GLU A 418 -10.18 16.17 19.98
C GLU A 418 -9.66 14.74 20.20
N TYR A 419 -10.44 13.73 19.78
CA TYR A 419 -10.02 12.33 19.87
C TYR A 419 -8.73 12.06 19.07
N LEU A 420 -8.69 12.49 17.80
CA LEU A 420 -7.53 12.28 16.94
C LEU A 420 -6.29 12.99 17.50
N LEU A 421 -6.44 14.22 18.00
CA LEU A 421 -5.33 14.95 18.64
C LEU A 421 -4.81 14.18 19.86
N ARG A 422 -5.71 13.69 20.72
CA ARG A 422 -5.35 12.88 21.90
C ARG A 422 -4.64 11.59 21.51
N LEU A 423 -5.19 10.83 20.55
CA LEU A 423 -4.59 9.60 20.04
C LEU A 423 -3.17 9.84 19.53
N LEU A 424 -2.96 10.89 18.71
CA LEU A 424 -1.65 11.19 18.13
C LEU A 424 -0.64 11.68 19.19
N ARG A 425 -1.08 12.50 20.16
CA ARG A 425 -0.24 12.91 21.29
C ARG A 425 0.17 11.68 22.13
N SER A 426 -0.77 10.79 22.44
CA SER A 426 -0.48 9.56 23.17
C SER A 426 0.52 8.67 22.42
N LEU A 427 0.34 8.47 21.12
CA LEU A 427 1.27 7.69 20.30
C LEU A 427 2.67 8.31 20.23
N HIS A 428 2.75 9.64 20.09
CA HIS A 428 4.04 10.35 20.08
C HIS A 428 4.76 10.21 21.42
N LEU A 429 4.04 10.37 22.54
CA LEU A 429 4.60 10.20 23.87
C LEU A 429 5.05 8.74 24.11
N VAL A 430 4.24 7.75 23.73
CA VAL A 430 4.62 6.33 23.82
C VAL A 430 5.87 6.05 22.99
N ALA A 431 5.95 6.55 21.75
CA ALA A 431 7.14 6.41 20.92
C ALA A 431 8.37 7.12 21.53
N ALA A 432 8.19 8.31 22.11
CA ALA A 432 9.27 9.07 22.75
C ALA A 432 9.85 8.36 23.99
N THR A 433 9.08 7.48 24.65
CA THR A 433 9.60 6.67 25.75
C THR A 433 10.76 5.77 25.30
N GLY A 434 10.76 5.31 24.04
CA GLY A 434 11.73 4.35 23.50
C GLY A 434 11.78 3.02 24.27
N LEU A 435 10.76 2.71 25.06
CA LEU A 435 10.66 1.48 25.86
C LEU A 435 9.89 0.38 25.14
N THR A 436 9.20 0.71 24.04
CA THR A 436 8.47 -0.24 23.19
C THR A 436 9.38 -0.76 22.08
N SER A 437 9.35 -2.08 21.85
CA SER A 437 10.09 -2.73 20.74
C SER A 437 9.27 -2.85 19.45
N THR A 438 8.00 -2.49 19.50
CA THR A 438 7.04 -2.56 18.40
C THR A 438 7.23 -1.39 17.44
N SER A 439 7.06 -1.64 16.13
CA SER A 439 7.07 -0.58 15.12
C SER A 439 5.95 0.44 15.38
N PHE A 440 6.13 1.68 14.92
CA PHE A 440 5.08 2.71 15.01
C PHE A 440 3.81 2.26 14.31
N THR A 441 3.93 1.54 13.19
CA THR A 441 2.78 1.03 12.43
C THR A 441 1.94 0.06 13.24
N ASP A 442 2.58 -0.91 13.90
CA ASP A 442 1.86 -1.90 14.71
C ASP A 442 1.23 -1.25 15.95
N LEU A 443 1.94 -0.30 16.57
CA LEU A 443 1.41 0.51 17.69
C LEU A 443 0.18 1.32 17.26
N TYR A 444 0.23 1.94 16.08
CA TYR A 444 -0.88 2.73 15.54
C TYR A 444 -2.11 1.84 15.29
N ILE A 445 -1.93 0.68 14.67
CA ILE A 445 -3.04 -0.27 14.42
C ILE A 445 -3.65 -0.75 15.73
N LEU A 446 -2.82 -1.12 16.71
CA LEU A 446 -3.27 -1.58 18.02
C LEU A 446 -4.03 -0.49 18.78
N ALA A 447 -3.53 0.75 18.73
CA ALA A 447 -4.17 1.89 19.36
C ALA A 447 -5.55 2.19 18.75
N LEU A 448 -5.72 2.01 17.44
CA LEU A 448 -7.02 2.16 16.78
C LEU A 448 -8.00 1.05 17.19
N SER A 449 -7.54 -0.21 17.27
CA SER A 449 -8.42 -1.36 17.54
C SER A 449 -8.80 -1.51 19.01
N SER A 450 -7.87 -1.26 19.92
CA SER A 450 -8.01 -1.60 21.34
C SER A 450 -7.82 -0.40 22.28
N GLY A 451 -7.53 0.78 21.74
CA GLY A 451 -7.17 1.94 22.53
C GLY A 451 -5.72 1.91 23.01
N ILE A 452 -5.35 2.89 23.81
CA ILE A 452 -4.07 2.96 24.52
C ILE A 452 -4.38 2.92 26.01
N ASP A 453 -4.00 1.80 26.62
CA ASP A 453 -4.00 1.58 28.06
C ASP A 453 -2.64 0.99 28.47
N ILE A 454 -2.11 1.47 29.60
CA ILE A 454 -0.82 1.04 30.18
C ILE A 454 -1.05 0.07 31.33
N ASP A 455 -2.25 0.01 31.90
CA ASP A 455 -2.49 -0.70 33.16
C ASP A 455 -2.41 -2.23 33.02
N GLN A 456 -1.75 -2.88 33.98
CA GLN A 456 -1.30 -4.29 34.01
C GLN A 456 -2.32 -5.38 33.68
N SER A 457 -3.62 -5.13 33.83
CA SER A 457 -4.68 -6.13 33.61
C SER A 457 -5.20 -6.20 32.18
N SER A 458 -5.06 -5.10 31.43
CA SER A 458 -5.71 -4.86 30.12
C SER A 458 -4.82 -4.10 29.14
N GLY A 459 -3.60 -3.72 29.55
CA GLY A 459 -2.72 -2.80 28.86
C GLY A 459 -2.36 -3.27 27.46
N THR A 460 -2.83 -2.50 26.48
CA THR A 460 -2.50 -2.65 25.06
C THR A 460 -1.01 -2.41 24.77
N VAL A 461 -0.32 -1.60 25.59
CA VAL A 461 1.10 -1.25 25.39
C VAL A 461 1.92 -1.75 26.60
N PRO A 462 3.02 -2.51 26.39
CA PRO A 462 3.82 -3.08 27.49
C PRO A 462 4.77 -2.04 28.13
N LEU A 463 4.24 -0.89 28.53
CA LEU A 463 5.03 0.22 29.09
C LEU A 463 5.23 0.09 30.60
N GLU A 464 4.24 -0.45 31.33
CA GLU A 464 4.26 -0.45 32.79
C GLU A 464 5.45 -1.23 33.37
N ASP A 465 5.66 -2.46 32.89
CA ASP A 465 6.77 -3.31 33.32
C ASP A 465 8.14 -2.73 32.94
N ALA A 466 8.22 -2.03 31.81
CA ALA A 466 9.45 -1.38 31.36
C ALA A 466 9.79 -0.20 32.28
N VAL A 467 8.81 0.66 32.58
CA VAL A 467 8.97 1.81 33.49
C VAL A 467 9.33 1.39 34.90
N LYS A 468 8.70 0.31 35.43
CA LYS A 468 9.01 -0.24 36.76
C LYS A 468 10.47 -0.70 36.89
N ARG A 469 11.11 -1.10 35.78
CA ARG A 469 12.49 -1.63 35.75
C ARG A 469 13.57 -0.57 35.55
N LEU A 470 13.20 0.69 35.29
CA LEU A 470 14.16 1.75 34.99
C LEU A 470 15.08 2.04 36.17
N GLY A 471 16.36 2.30 35.84
CA GLY A 471 17.29 2.94 36.75
C GLY A 471 17.00 4.44 36.91
N PRO A 472 17.60 5.12 37.91
CA PRO A 472 17.38 6.56 38.12
C PRO A 472 17.86 7.42 36.96
N ASP A 473 19.00 7.10 36.35
CA ASP A 473 19.53 7.86 35.20
C ASP A 473 18.64 7.70 33.96
N GLU A 474 18.16 6.48 33.72
CA GLU A 474 17.23 6.17 32.62
C GLU A 474 15.87 6.86 32.86
N PHE A 475 15.40 6.92 34.10
CA PHE A 475 14.19 7.63 34.49
C PHE A 475 14.28 9.13 34.20
N LEU A 476 15.39 9.78 34.58
CA LEU A 476 15.60 11.20 34.25
C LEU A 476 15.66 11.41 32.74
N SER A 477 16.37 10.55 32.01
CA SER A 477 16.42 10.61 30.54
C SER A 477 15.06 10.37 29.87
N LEU A 478 14.19 9.57 30.50
CA LEU A 478 12.83 9.34 30.03
C LEU A 478 12.00 10.60 30.20
N ILE A 479 12.05 11.25 31.37
CA ILE A 479 11.34 12.51 31.60
C ILE A 479 11.83 13.59 30.64
N ASP A 480 13.15 13.73 30.46
CA ASP A 480 13.72 14.70 29.52
C ASP A 480 13.21 14.47 28.09
N ARG A 481 13.11 13.20 27.65
CA ARG A 481 12.54 12.85 26.34
C ARG A 481 11.06 13.17 26.24
N LEU A 482 10.27 12.95 27.29
CA LEU A 482 8.85 13.30 27.31
C LEU A 482 8.63 14.82 27.27
N LEU A 483 9.40 15.58 28.04
CA LEU A 483 9.37 17.05 28.01
C LEU A 483 9.74 17.57 26.62
N MET A 484 10.84 17.06 26.05
CA MET A 484 11.24 17.40 24.67
C MET A 484 10.17 17.04 23.64
N ALA A 485 9.48 15.91 23.81
CA ALA A 485 8.42 15.48 22.90
C ALA A 485 7.22 16.44 22.89
N VAL A 486 6.87 16.99 24.05
CA VAL A 486 5.80 18.00 24.19
C VAL A 486 6.23 19.36 23.63
N GLN A 487 7.49 19.75 23.86
CA GLN A 487 8.05 21.04 23.42
C GLN A 487 8.30 21.12 21.91
N THR A 488 8.73 20.02 21.29
CA THR A 488 9.03 19.98 19.86
C THR A 488 7.84 19.52 19.01
N GLY A 489 6.89 18.82 19.63
CA GLY A 489 5.80 18.17 18.90
C GLY A 489 6.33 17.08 17.96
N SER A 490 5.61 16.86 16.86
CA SER A 490 5.97 15.89 15.84
C SER A 490 5.58 16.40 14.46
N PRO A 491 6.52 16.98 13.69
CA PRO A 491 6.22 17.50 12.35
C PRO A 491 5.75 16.38 11.41
N GLU A 492 6.26 15.15 11.60
CA GLU A 492 5.83 13.98 10.84
C GLU A 492 4.35 13.68 11.07
N LEU A 493 3.86 13.72 12.31
CA LEU A 493 2.45 13.52 12.64
C LEU A 493 1.59 14.79 12.42
N GLY A 494 2.21 15.93 12.07
CA GLY A 494 1.53 17.22 12.01
C GLY A 494 1.02 17.69 13.37
N LEU A 495 1.79 17.39 14.44
CA LEU A 495 1.56 17.87 15.80
C LEU A 495 2.49 19.04 16.07
N ASP A 496 1.92 20.22 16.31
CA ASP A 496 2.66 21.38 16.80
C ASP A 496 3.02 21.20 18.28
N ALA A 497 3.94 22.01 18.80
CA ALA A 497 4.25 22.04 20.23
C ALA A 497 3.00 22.36 21.06
N TRP A 498 2.78 21.62 22.15
CA TRP A 498 1.58 21.77 22.99
C TRP A 498 1.89 22.00 24.48
N GLU A 499 3.10 22.47 24.78
CA GLU A 499 3.54 22.74 26.15
C GLU A 499 2.53 23.60 26.93
N SER A 500 2.05 24.69 26.31
CA SER A 500 1.05 25.60 26.91
C SER A 500 -0.31 24.99 27.17
N GLU A 501 -0.67 23.90 26.48
CA GLU A 501 -1.93 23.18 26.71
C GLU A 501 -1.76 22.08 27.76
N ALA A 502 -0.53 21.70 28.10
CA ALA A 502 -0.17 20.61 28.99
C ALA A 502 0.62 21.08 30.21
N ASP A 503 0.39 22.32 30.67
CA ASP A 503 1.09 22.94 31.81
C ASP A 503 1.09 22.04 33.06
N GLU A 504 -0.05 21.40 33.39
CA GLU A 504 -0.16 20.50 34.54
C GLU A 504 0.69 19.23 34.40
N PHE A 505 0.75 18.67 33.19
CA PHE A 505 1.55 17.49 32.89
C PHE A 505 3.04 17.81 32.89
N VAL A 506 3.43 18.91 32.23
CA VAL A 506 4.81 19.41 32.16
C VAL A 506 5.32 19.80 33.56
N GLY A 507 4.49 20.48 34.35
CA GLY A 507 4.80 20.82 35.74
C GLY A 507 5.04 19.56 36.59
N SER A 508 4.11 18.60 36.53
CA SER A 508 4.23 17.34 37.28
C SER A 508 5.47 16.53 36.88
N LEU A 509 5.84 16.50 35.59
CA LEU A 509 7.07 15.86 35.12
C LEU A 509 8.32 16.57 35.61
N THR A 510 8.33 17.90 35.63
CA THR A 510 9.45 18.71 36.11
C THR A 510 9.65 18.51 37.61
N ASP A 511 8.58 18.50 38.39
CA ASP A 511 8.62 18.23 39.83
C ASP A 511 9.20 16.83 40.13
N LEU A 512 8.76 15.80 39.38
CA LEU A 512 9.29 14.43 39.52
C LEU A 512 10.76 14.34 39.13
N ARG A 513 11.18 15.06 38.09
CA ARG A 513 12.57 15.14 37.65
C ARG A 513 13.47 15.73 38.75
N ASP A 514 13.06 16.85 39.33
CA ASP A 514 13.82 17.53 40.38
C ASP A 514 13.84 16.70 41.67
N GLU A 515 12.75 16.01 42.01
CA GLU A 515 12.69 15.07 43.14
C GLU A 515 13.72 13.93 42.98
N VAL A 516 13.77 13.29 41.80
CA VAL A 516 14.65 12.15 41.53
C VAL A 516 16.11 12.58 41.38
N ASP A 517 16.40 13.72 40.75
CA ASP A 517 17.77 14.22 40.66
C ASP A 517 18.30 14.61 42.07
N GLY A 518 17.44 15.20 42.91
CA GLY A 518 17.75 15.44 44.31
C GLY A 518 18.02 14.14 45.10
N LEU A 519 17.24 13.07 44.87
CA LEU A 519 17.46 11.76 45.49
C LEU A 519 18.78 11.13 45.03
N ARG A 520 19.08 11.24 43.74
CA ARG A 520 20.31 10.72 43.12
C ARG A 520 21.55 11.37 43.71
N GLU A 521 21.57 12.70 43.86
CA GLU A 521 22.71 13.41 44.46
C GLU A 521 22.92 13.06 45.94
N ARG A 522 21.83 12.88 46.70
CA ARG A 522 21.90 12.41 48.10
C ARG A 522 22.46 10.99 48.20
N SER A 523 22.01 10.09 47.32
CA SER A 523 22.45 8.68 47.32
C SER A 523 23.92 8.52 46.90
N LYS A 524 24.38 9.32 45.91
CA LYS A 524 25.81 9.41 45.55
C LYS A 524 26.68 9.87 46.72
N GLY A 525 26.21 10.84 47.51
CA GLY A 525 26.87 11.30 48.72
C GLY A 525 26.98 10.22 49.81
N ASN A 526 26.03 9.29 49.85
CA ASN A 526 25.96 8.19 50.82
C ASN A 526 26.62 6.88 50.32
N GLY A 527 27.11 6.83 49.08
CA GLY A 527 27.76 5.66 48.49
C GLY A 527 26.81 4.49 48.18
N ALA A 528 25.50 4.72 48.18
CA ALA A 528 24.47 3.73 47.89
C ALA A 528 23.93 3.89 46.45
N LEU A 529 23.57 2.78 45.83
CA LEU A 529 22.88 2.75 44.53
C LEU A 529 21.38 2.78 44.77
N LEU A 530 20.72 3.86 44.34
CA LEU A 530 19.26 4.02 44.38
C LEU A 530 18.59 2.92 43.55
N LYS A 531 17.68 2.16 44.14
CA LYS A 531 16.97 1.05 43.48
C LYS A 531 15.47 1.14 43.74
N SER A 532 14.66 0.86 42.72
CA SER A 532 13.21 0.69 42.93
C SER A 532 12.92 -0.65 43.61
N LYS A 533 11.78 -0.73 44.32
CA LYS A 533 11.24 -1.98 44.86
C LYS A 533 11.14 -3.08 43.80
N TYR A 534 10.83 -2.71 42.55
CA TYR A 534 10.65 -3.62 41.43
C TYR A 534 11.99 -4.15 40.88
N SER A 535 13.03 -3.33 40.85
CA SER A 535 14.40 -3.75 40.47
C SER A 535 15.02 -4.72 41.48
N ALA A 536 14.76 -4.50 42.78
CA ALA A 536 15.24 -5.35 43.87
C ALA A 536 14.61 -6.76 43.90
N GLN A 537 13.46 -6.97 43.24
CA GLN A 537 12.78 -8.26 43.16
C GLN A 537 13.23 -9.12 41.96
N SER A 538 14.09 -8.60 41.08
CA SER A 538 14.71 -9.42 40.03
C SER A 538 15.64 -10.46 40.68
N ARG A 539 15.23 -11.73 40.63
CA ARG A 539 15.86 -12.88 41.32
C ARG A 539 17.37 -12.97 41.06
N VAL A 540 18.19 -12.53 42.01
CA VAL A 540 19.59 -12.97 42.10
C VAL A 540 19.64 -14.18 43.01
N LEU A 541 19.67 -15.38 42.42
CA LEU A 541 19.92 -16.63 43.14
C LEU A 541 21.37 -16.63 43.63
N ARG A 542 21.59 -16.39 44.93
CA ARG A 542 22.90 -16.59 45.55
C ARG A 542 22.94 -17.99 46.16
N THR A 543 23.74 -18.88 45.59
CA THR A 543 24.05 -20.18 46.21
C THR A 543 25.06 -19.95 47.33
N THR A 544 24.63 -20.05 48.59
CA THR A 544 25.57 -20.15 49.71
C THR A 544 25.73 -21.61 50.09
N VAL A 545 26.97 -22.08 50.15
CA VAL A 545 27.31 -23.43 50.61
C VAL A 545 27.66 -23.33 52.09
N VAL A 546 26.75 -23.75 52.95
CA VAL A 546 27.00 -23.87 54.39
C VAL A 546 26.91 -25.35 54.75
N ALA A 547 28.01 -25.91 55.27
CA ALA A 547 28.11 -27.30 55.74
C ALA A 547 27.59 -28.36 54.72
N GLN A 548 28.14 -28.36 53.50
CA GLN A 548 27.84 -29.34 52.43
C GLN A 548 26.38 -29.41 51.94
N LYS A 549 25.49 -28.49 52.36
CA LYS A 549 24.17 -28.30 51.75
C LYS A 549 24.12 -26.93 51.07
N VAL A 550 23.68 -26.92 49.81
CA VAL A 550 23.40 -25.69 49.06
C VAL A 550 22.07 -25.14 49.57
N GLN A 551 22.10 -24.00 50.25
CA GLN A 551 20.89 -23.27 50.60
C GLN A 551 20.71 -22.12 49.61
N LEU A 552 19.52 -22.08 49.01
CA LEU A 552 19.06 -20.98 48.17
C LEU A 552 18.33 -19.99 49.09
N SER A 553 19.02 -18.96 49.58
CA SER A 553 18.37 -17.87 50.32
C SER A 553 17.89 -16.79 49.36
N GLN A 554 16.64 -16.37 49.51
CA GLN A 554 16.07 -15.21 48.83
C GLN A 554 16.14 -14.03 49.80
N ASP A 555 17.17 -13.22 49.71
CA ASP A 555 17.26 -11.99 50.51
C ASP A 555 16.58 -10.85 49.73
N SER A 556 15.40 -10.42 50.18
CA SER A 556 14.86 -9.11 49.79
C SER A 556 15.74 -8.04 50.42
N ALA A 557 16.55 -7.34 49.62
CA ALA A 557 17.38 -6.24 50.11
C ALA A 557 16.51 -5.24 50.90
N THR A 558 16.93 -4.88 52.11
CA THR A 558 16.26 -3.85 52.93
C THR A 558 16.30 -2.52 52.17
N LEU A 559 15.16 -2.14 51.59
CA LEU A 559 15.00 -0.87 50.86
C LEU A 559 15.26 0.31 51.80
N THR A 560 16.16 1.21 51.40
CA THR A 560 16.40 2.48 52.12
C THR A 560 15.19 3.41 51.99
N ASP A 561 15.11 4.46 52.80
CA ASP A 561 14.03 5.43 52.68
C ASP A 561 14.12 6.22 51.35
N GLU A 562 15.32 6.38 50.80
CA GLU A 562 15.56 6.92 49.44
C GLU A 562 14.99 5.99 48.36
N ASP A 563 15.16 4.67 48.49
CA ASP A 563 14.60 3.67 47.55
C ASP A 563 13.06 3.64 47.57
N LYS A 564 12.45 3.87 48.74
CA LYS A 564 10.99 4.00 48.87
C LYS A 564 10.49 5.28 48.18
N ALA A 565 11.21 6.39 48.35
CA ALA A 565 10.88 7.65 47.68
C ALA A 565 11.00 7.51 46.15
N PHE A 566 12.06 6.86 45.65
CA PHE A 566 12.20 6.56 44.22
C PHE A 566 11.08 5.65 43.70
N THR A 567 10.69 4.63 44.46
CA THR A 567 9.56 3.76 44.10
C THR A 567 8.26 4.57 43.99
N LYS A 568 8.03 5.52 44.91
CA LYS A 568 6.87 6.42 44.86
C LYS A 568 6.91 7.34 43.63
N ALA A 569 8.08 7.84 43.25
CA ALA A 569 8.25 8.65 42.04
C ALA A 569 7.93 7.83 40.77
N VAL A 570 8.37 6.56 40.71
CA VAL A 570 8.02 5.63 39.62
C VAL A 570 6.52 5.37 39.56
N ASP A 571 5.87 5.08 40.69
CA ASP A 571 4.42 4.87 40.74
C ASP A 571 3.64 6.14 40.36
N SER A 572 4.16 7.33 40.72
CA SER A 572 3.57 8.63 40.35
C SER A 572 3.70 8.92 38.86
N LEU A 573 4.85 8.60 38.25
CA LEU A 573 5.03 8.70 36.80
C LEU A 573 4.08 7.75 36.06
N LEU A 574 3.91 6.51 36.53
CA LEU A 574 2.95 5.57 35.96
C LEU A 574 1.52 6.11 36.04
N GLY A 575 1.11 6.65 37.19
CA GLY A 575 -0.21 7.28 37.33
C GLY A 575 -0.43 8.46 36.37
N LEU A 576 0.59 9.29 36.19
CA LEU A 576 0.56 10.42 35.25
C LEU A 576 0.46 9.94 33.80
N LEU A 577 1.24 8.92 33.42
CA LEU A 577 1.22 8.31 32.10
C LEU A 577 -0.12 7.61 31.81
N SER A 578 -0.68 6.86 32.76
CA SER A 578 -1.99 6.22 32.59
C SER A 578 -3.09 7.27 32.39
N GLN A 579 -3.06 8.40 33.09
CA GLN A 579 -4.06 9.47 32.90
C GLN A 579 -3.94 10.17 31.54
N THR A 580 -2.72 10.46 31.11
CA THR A 580 -2.47 11.24 29.89
C THR A 580 -2.55 10.41 28.63
N LEU A 581 -2.08 9.17 28.66
CA LEU A 581 -2.02 8.30 27.49
C LEU A 581 -3.31 7.55 27.22
N ASN A 582 -4.21 7.43 28.21
CA ASN A 582 -5.49 6.74 28.06
C ASN A 582 -6.29 7.29 26.88
N CYS A 583 -6.57 6.41 25.92
CA CYS A 583 -7.38 6.68 24.75
C CYS A 583 -8.23 5.44 24.46
N GLY A 584 -9.55 5.60 24.33
CA GLY A 584 -10.45 4.50 23.97
C GLY A 584 -10.26 4.03 22.52
N PRO A 585 -10.75 2.83 22.17
CA PRO A 585 -10.77 2.36 20.80
C PRO A 585 -11.65 3.25 19.91
N ILE A 586 -11.40 3.22 18.61
CA ILE A 586 -12.10 4.07 17.65
C ILE A 586 -13.59 3.72 17.50
N ASP A 587 -13.92 2.44 17.70
CA ASP A 587 -15.25 1.87 17.53
C ASP A 587 -16.26 2.41 18.56
N ASP A 588 -15.77 2.91 19.71
CA ASP A 588 -16.59 3.50 20.77
C ASP A 588 -17.09 4.92 20.41
N LEU A 589 -16.56 5.53 19.35
CA LEU A 589 -16.92 6.88 18.95
C LEU A 589 -18.19 6.92 18.10
N PHE A 590 -19.02 7.91 18.37
CA PHE A 590 -20.20 8.20 17.57
C PHE A 590 -19.83 8.57 16.11
N LEU A 591 -20.46 7.88 15.16
CA LEU A 591 -20.27 8.05 13.71
C LEU A 591 -18.82 7.89 13.23
N HIS A 592 -18.06 6.99 13.87
CA HIS A 592 -16.71 6.69 13.39
C HIS A 592 -16.70 6.17 11.94
N GLU A 593 -17.74 5.46 11.51
CA GLU A 593 -17.89 4.92 10.17
C GLU A 593 -17.96 6.00 9.07
N ALA A 594 -18.29 7.25 9.43
CA ALA A 594 -18.31 8.36 8.50
C ALA A 594 -16.89 8.85 8.13
N TRP A 595 -15.88 8.61 8.98
CA TRP A 595 -14.52 9.11 8.78
C TRP A 595 -13.43 8.05 8.94
N VAL A 596 -13.82 6.81 9.24
CA VAL A 596 -12.98 5.61 9.26
C VAL A 596 -13.47 4.68 8.16
N LEU A 597 -12.57 4.30 7.25
CA LEU A 597 -12.82 3.27 6.26
C LEU A 597 -12.20 1.96 6.74
N ASP A 598 -13.04 1.08 7.30
CA ASP A 598 -12.66 -0.30 7.62
C ASP A 598 -13.57 -1.27 6.86
N SER A 599 -13.22 -1.55 5.60
CA SER A 599 -14.08 -2.33 4.72
C SER A 599 -13.99 -3.83 5.05
N LYS A 600 -15.11 -4.43 5.49
CA LYS A 600 -15.24 -5.89 5.69
C LYS A 600 -15.58 -6.66 4.40
N SER A 601 -16.31 -6.06 3.45
CA SER A 601 -16.67 -6.60 2.11
C SER A 601 -17.45 -5.53 1.31
N PRO A 602 -17.38 -5.44 -0.05
CA PRO A 602 -16.63 -6.26 -1.01
C PRO A 602 -15.21 -5.74 -1.32
N TYR A 603 -14.81 -4.61 -0.72
CA TYR A 603 -13.55 -3.93 -1.07
C TYR A 603 -12.28 -4.72 -0.71
N GLN A 604 -12.33 -5.64 0.27
CA GLN A 604 -11.18 -6.49 0.61
C GLN A 604 -10.66 -7.27 -0.60
N ASP A 605 -11.55 -7.80 -1.43
CA ASP A 605 -11.17 -8.57 -2.62
C ASP A 605 -10.66 -7.69 -3.77
N VAL A 606 -10.89 -6.37 -3.71
CA VAL A 606 -10.32 -5.40 -4.65
C VAL A 606 -8.86 -5.10 -4.29
N PHE A 607 -8.58 -4.93 -2.99
CA PHE A 607 -7.22 -4.66 -2.52
C PHE A 607 -6.34 -5.92 -2.55
N VAL A 608 -6.89 -7.09 -2.21
CA VAL A 608 -6.17 -8.37 -2.22
C VAL A 608 -6.95 -9.37 -3.08
N PRO A 609 -6.78 -9.31 -4.41
CA PRO A 609 -7.52 -10.20 -5.30
C PRO A 609 -7.08 -11.65 -5.08
N ARG A 610 -8.06 -12.53 -4.84
CA ARG A 610 -7.85 -13.97 -4.65
C ARG A 610 -8.55 -14.77 -5.75
N PRO A 611 -8.17 -14.58 -7.04
CA PRO A 611 -8.90 -15.17 -8.16
C PRO A 611 -8.96 -16.70 -8.10
N GLY A 612 -7.89 -17.38 -7.65
CA GLY A 612 -7.90 -18.83 -7.47
C GLY A 612 -8.97 -19.31 -6.49
N GLY A 613 -9.11 -18.62 -5.35
CA GLY A 613 -10.17 -18.88 -4.37
C GLY A 613 -11.57 -18.59 -4.93
N THR A 614 -11.73 -17.48 -5.67
CA THR A 614 -12.99 -17.11 -6.30
C THR A 614 -13.43 -18.13 -7.36
N PHE A 615 -12.54 -18.54 -8.27
CA PHE A 615 -12.82 -19.59 -9.26
C PHE A 615 -13.11 -20.93 -8.58
N GLY A 616 -12.31 -21.31 -7.58
CA GLY A 616 -12.53 -22.54 -6.81
C GLY A 616 -13.89 -22.55 -6.13
N ARG A 617 -14.30 -21.44 -5.51
CA ARG A 617 -15.61 -21.29 -4.87
C ARG A 617 -16.75 -21.28 -5.90
N ALA A 618 -16.61 -20.54 -7.00
CA ALA A 618 -17.62 -20.47 -8.06
C ALA A 618 -17.87 -21.84 -8.72
N LEU A 619 -16.82 -22.63 -8.97
CA LEU A 619 -16.94 -23.97 -9.55
C LEU A 619 -17.42 -25.01 -8.52
N SER A 620 -17.03 -24.90 -7.26
CA SER A 620 -17.48 -25.83 -6.21
C SER A 620 -18.92 -25.56 -5.76
N ARG A 621 -19.28 -24.27 -5.64
CA ARG A 621 -20.58 -23.78 -5.15
C ARG A 621 -21.12 -22.67 -6.06
N PRO A 622 -21.64 -23.00 -7.26
CA PRO A 622 -22.21 -22.01 -8.17
C PRO A 622 -23.40 -21.23 -7.58
N HIS A 623 -24.10 -21.81 -6.60
CA HIS A 623 -25.23 -21.18 -5.93
C HIS A 623 -24.87 -19.85 -5.25
N ASP A 624 -23.66 -19.75 -4.70
CA ASP A 624 -23.18 -18.54 -4.00
C ASP A 624 -23.16 -17.30 -4.91
N TYR A 625 -23.07 -17.49 -6.23
CA TYR A 625 -23.03 -16.41 -7.23
C TYR A 625 -24.32 -16.31 -8.05
N LEU A 626 -24.92 -17.44 -8.42
CA LEU A 626 -26.10 -17.48 -9.29
C LEU A 626 -27.43 -17.38 -8.53
N ALA A 627 -27.42 -17.56 -7.21
CA ALA A 627 -28.62 -17.60 -6.35
C ALA A 627 -29.74 -18.53 -6.87
N CYS A 628 -29.38 -19.58 -7.63
CA CYS A 628 -30.31 -20.50 -8.27
C CYS A 628 -30.95 -21.49 -7.29
N ALA A 629 -32.29 -21.62 -7.32
CA ALA A 629 -33.02 -22.60 -6.51
C ALA A 629 -32.65 -24.07 -6.82
N CYS A 630 -32.25 -24.36 -8.07
CA CYS A 630 -31.82 -25.70 -8.48
C CYS A 630 -30.45 -26.11 -7.91
N CYS A 631 -29.58 -25.14 -7.62
CA CYS A 631 -28.23 -25.36 -7.09
C CYS A 631 -28.22 -25.36 -5.55
N ALA A 632 -29.19 -24.70 -4.91
CA ALA A 632 -29.33 -24.65 -3.46
C ALA A 632 -29.45 -26.05 -2.83
N LYS A 633 -30.14 -26.97 -3.52
CA LYS A 633 -30.37 -28.35 -3.06
C LYS A 633 -29.09 -29.18 -2.97
N ALA A 634 -28.02 -28.78 -3.66
CA ALA A 634 -26.77 -29.52 -3.69
C ALA A 634 -25.91 -29.31 -2.43
N ASN A 635 -26.11 -28.23 -1.65
CA ASN A 635 -25.33 -27.89 -0.45
C ASN A 635 -23.79 -28.03 -0.61
N GLY A 636 -23.26 -27.78 -1.82
CA GLY A 636 -21.84 -27.93 -2.14
C GLY A 636 -21.39 -29.35 -2.49
N GLY A 637 -22.31 -30.31 -2.60
CA GLY A 637 -22.11 -31.61 -3.22
C GLY A 637 -22.41 -31.62 -4.72
N MET A 638 -22.24 -32.79 -5.34
CA MET A 638 -22.48 -33.00 -6.77
C MET A 638 -23.98 -33.20 -7.03
N ALA A 639 -24.56 -32.41 -7.93
CA ALA A 639 -25.95 -32.55 -8.38
C ALA A 639 -26.04 -32.37 -9.90
N SER A 640 -26.97 -33.08 -10.53
CA SER A 640 -27.21 -33.03 -11.98
C SER A 640 -27.70 -31.68 -12.48
N THR A 641 -28.23 -30.84 -11.59
CA THR A 641 -28.71 -29.47 -11.87
C THR A 641 -27.61 -28.42 -11.91
N LEU A 642 -26.36 -28.77 -11.57
CA LEU A 642 -25.24 -27.84 -11.58
C LEU A 642 -24.81 -27.51 -13.03
N PRO A 643 -24.20 -26.33 -13.25
CA PRO A 643 -23.55 -26.02 -14.52
C PRO A 643 -22.55 -27.11 -14.90
N THR A 644 -22.49 -27.46 -16.20
CA THR A 644 -21.63 -28.54 -16.70
C THR A 644 -20.16 -28.40 -16.28
N THR A 645 -19.63 -27.18 -16.31
CA THR A 645 -18.25 -26.88 -15.93
C THR A 645 -17.98 -27.11 -14.44
N ALA A 646 -18.98 -26.88 -13.58
CA ALA A 646 -18.92 -27.19 -12.15
C ALA A 646 -18.96 -28.70 -11.88
N ILE A 647 -19.81 -29.45 -12.61
CA ILE A 647 -19.85 -30.92 -12.53
C ILE A 647 -18.49 -31.52 -12.92
N LEU A 648 -17.93 -31.08 -14.04
CA LEU A 648 -16.61 -31.52 -14.50
C LEU A 648 -15.50 -31.12 -13.52
N TYR A 649 -15.64 -29.99 -12.83
CA TYR A 649 -14.70 -29.58 -11.79
C TYR A 649 -14.76 -30.50 -10.55
N HIS A 650 -15.95 -30.91 -10.10
CA HIS A 650 -16.09 -31.89 -9.02
C HIS A 650 -15.46 -33.24 -9.40
N LEU A 651 -15.76 -33.75 -10.60
CA LEU A 651 -15.12 -34.98 -11.12
C LEU A 651 -13.60 -34.82 -11.24
N TYR A 652 -13.12 -33.64 -11.63
CA TYR A 652 -11.70 -33.30 -11.68
C TYR A 652 -11.04 -33.31 -10.28
N LEU A 653 -11.75 -32.92 -9.22
CA LEU A 653 -11.21 -32.95 -7.85
C LEU A 653 -10.99 -34.39 -7.37
N GLU A 654 -11.92 -35.29 -7.69
CA GLU A 654 -11.86 -36.73 -7.37
C GLU A 654 -10.84 -37.49 -8.24
N ALA A 655 -10.58 -37.01 -9.45
CA ALA A 655 -9.66 -37.64 -10.38
C ALA A 655 -8.17 -37.44 -10.02
N GLY A 656 -7.35 -38.43 -10.41
CA GLY A 656 -5.90 -38.41 -10.28
C GLY A 656 -5.19 -37.44 -11.24
N ALA A 657 -3.85 -37.48 -11.25
CA ALA A 657 -3.03 -36.54 -12.03
C ALA A 657 -3.20 -36.66 -13.56
N LEU A 658 -3.58 -37.85 -14.05
CA LEU A 658 -3.92 -38.11 -15.45
C LEU A 658 -5.34 -38.65 -15.48
N ILE A 659 -6.20 -37.99 -16.24
CA ILE A 659 -7.64 -38.27 -16.33
C ILE A 659 -7.90 -38.86 -17.71
N ASN A 660 -8.47 -40.07 -17.76
CA ASN A 660 -8.95 -40.67 -19.00
C ASN A 660 -10.23 -39.95 -19.44
N VAL A 661 -10.27 -39.45 -20.67
CA VAL A 661 -11.40 -38.66 -21.18
C VAL A 661 -12.66 -39.51 -21.33
N ALA A 662 -12.52 -40.80 -21.66
CA ALA A 662 -13.66 -41.71 -21.80
C ALA A 662 -14.35 -41.99 -20.46
N ASP A 663 -13.57 -42.19 -19.40
CA ASP A 663 -14.09 -42.40 -18.05
C ASP A 663 -14.76 -41.13 -17.52
N LEU A 664 -14.15 -39.96 -17.78
CA LEU A 664 -14.70 -38.66 -17.41
C LEU A 664 -16.02 -38.36 -18.13
N TRP A 665 -16.12 -38.69 -19.42
CA TRP A 665 -17.36 -38.59 -20.19
C TRP A 665 -18.44 -39.50 -19.62
N SER A 666 -18.10 -40.76 -19.33
CA SER A 666 -19.06 -41.73 -18.81
C SER A 666 -19.62 -41.30 -17.44
N ALA A 667 -18.75 -40.79 -16.55
CA ALA A 667 -19.17 -40.25 -15.26
C ALA A 667 -20.05 -38.99 -15.38
N TYR A 668 -19.73 -38.10 -16.31
CA TYR A 668 -20.55 -36.91 -16.58
C TYR A 668 -21.93 -37.28 -17.14
N TYR A 669 -21.98 -38.20 -18.12
CA TYR A 669 -23.22 -38.59 -18.76
C TYR A 669 -24.15 -39.36 -17.81
N ALA A 670 -23.62 -40.19 -16.91
CA ALA A 670 -24.42 -40.85 -15.88
C ALA A 670 -25.20 -39.82 -15.02
N LEU A 671 -24.53 -38.73 -14.63
CA LEU A 671 -25.14 -37.71 -13.78
C LEU A 671 -26.17 -36.83 -14.51
N VAL A 672 -25.89 -36.45 -15.76
CA VAL A 672 -26.66 -35.42 -16.50
C VAL A 672 -27.65 -36.01 -17.51
N GLY A 673 -27.45 -37.26 -17.92
CA GLY A 673 -28.33 -38.03 -18.80
C GLY A 673 -29.25 -38.94 -18.00
N ASP A 674 -28.69 -39.93 -17.30
CA ASP A 674 -29.48 -41.00 -16.68
C ASP A 674 -30.13 -40.59 -15.34
N GLU A 675 -29.48 -39.73 -14.57
CA GLU A 675 -29.94 -39.30 -13.23
C GLU A 675 -30.69 -37.95 -13.19
N ALA A 676 -30.84 -37.28 -14.32
CA ALA A 676 -31.53 -35.98 -14.40
C ALA A 676 -32.99 -36.14 -14.89
N GLU A 677 -33.92 -35.35 -14.32
CA GLU A 677 -35.31 -35.29 -14.79
C GLU A 677 -35.69 -33.86 -15.26
N PRO A 678 -35.94 -33.63 -16.58
CA PRO A 678 -35.71 -34.54 -17.70
C PRO A 678 -34.21 -34.63 -18.08
N GLY A 679 -33.74 -35.84 -18.37
CA GLY A 679 -32.37 -36.11 -18.78
C GLY A 679 -32.01 -35.47 -20.12
N LEU A 680 -30.76 -35.02 -20.25
CA LEU A 680 -30.24 -34.50 -21.52
C LEU A 680 -29.99 -35.63 -22.51
N ASP A 681 -30.31 -35.41 -23.79
CA ASP A 681 -29.97 -36.37 -24.85
C ASP A 681 -28.44 -36.48 -25.02
N GLU A 682 -27.96 -37.66 -25.39
CA GLU A 682 -26.52 -37.97 -25.52
C GLU A 682 -25.77 -36.93 -26.37
N ARG A 683 -26.37 -36.47 -27.47
CA ARG A 683 -25.74 -35.50 -28.37
C ARG A 683 -25.60 -34.12 -27.73
N SER A 684 -26.62 -33.64 -27.04
CA SER A 684 -26.56 -32.37 -26.31
C SER A 684 -25.63 -32.46 -25.10
N ALA A 685 -25.69 -33.56 -24.35
CA ALA A 685 -24.77 -33.81 -23.24
C ALA A 685 -23.31 -33.83 -23.72
N LEU A 686 -23.03 -34.46 -24.86
CA LEU A 686 -21.68 -34.50 -25.43
C LEU A 686 -21.19 -33.10 -25.86
N ALA A 687 -22.07 -32.28 -26.43
CA ALA A 687 -21.74 -30.89 -26.75
C ALA A 687 -21.44 -30.06 -25.49
N CYS A 688 -22.24 -30.20 -24.44
CA CYS A 688 -22.01 -29.56 -23.15
C CYS A 688 -20.70 -30.04 -22.50
N PHE A 689 -20.40 -31.34 -22.56
CA PHE A 689 -19.16 -31.92 -22.06
C PHE A 689 -17.93 -31.32 -22.74
N TYR A 690 -17.89 -31.26 -24.08
CA TYR A 690 -16.77 -30.67 -24.81
C TYR A 690 -16.61 -29.18 -24.48
N ARG A 691 -17.72 -28.46 -24.33
CA ARG A 691 -17.69 -27.05 -23.91
C ARG A 691 -17.10 -26.90 -22.51
N GLY A 692 -17.60 -27.64 -21.53
CA GLY A 692 -17.11 -27.57 -20.15
C GLY A 692 -15.64 -27.97 -20.03
N LEU A 693 -15.19 -28.97 -20.80
CA LEU A 693 -13.78 -29.37 -20.86
C LEU A 693 -12.91 -28.28 -21.51
N ALA A 694 -13.42 -27.58 -22.53
CA ALA A 694 -12.73 -26.44 -23.14
C ALA A 694 -12.65 -25.25 -22.18
N GLU A 695 -13.70 -24.98 -21.39
CA GLU A 695 -13.70 -23.94 -20.35
C GLU A 695 -12.69 -24.26 -19.24
N LEU A 696 -12.64 -25.51 -18.74
CA LEU A 696 -11.62 -25.96 -17.78
C LEU A 696 -10.20 -25.84 -18.34
N ARG A 697 -10.01 -26.08 -19.64
CA ARG A 697 -8.73 -25.87 -20.31
C ARG A 697 -8.35 -24.40 -20.41
N MET A 698 -9.31 -23.53 -20.76
CA MET A 698 -9.09 -22.08 -20.81
C MET A 698 -8.73 -21.51 -19.45
N MET A 699 -9.38 -21.97 -18.39
CA MET A 699 -9.07 -21.60 -17.00
C MET A 699 -7.75 -22.21 -16.48
N GLY A 700 -7.11 -23.10 -17.24
CA GLY A 700 -5.82 -23.69 -16.86
C GLY A 700 -5.88 -24.83 -15.85
N PHE A 701 -7.06 -25.44 -15.61
CA PHE A 701 -7.19 -26.64 -14.77
C PHE A 701 -6.69 -27.91 -15.46
N VAL A 702 -6.74 -27.94 -16.78
CA VAL A 702 -6.43 -29.13 -17.57
C VAL A 702 -5.62 -28.84 -18.84
N LYS A 703 -4.73 -29.77 -19.22
CA LYS A 703 -3.94 -29.69 -20.47
C LYS A 703 -3.95 -31.04 -21.20
N PRO A 704 -3.97 -31.05 -22.55
CA PRO A 704 -3.78 -32.29 -23.30
C PRO A 704 -2.45 -32.96 -22.94
N SER A 705 -2.51 -34.24 -22.57
CA SER A 705 -1.32 -35.03 -22.26
C SER A 705 -0.68 -35.56 -23.54
N LYS A 706 0.64 -35.42 -23.66
CA LYS A 706 1.44 -36.14 -24.68
C LYS A 706 1.96 -37.49 -24.18
N LYS A 707 1.78 -37.80 -22.89
CA LYS A 707 2.32 -39.02 -22.26
C LYS A 707 1.45 -40.26 -22.50
N LYS A 708 0.13 -40.08 -22.63
CA LYS A 708 -0.84 -41.13 -22.93
C LYS A 708 -1.90 -40.56 -23.89
N ALA A 709 -2.27 -41.34 -24.90
CA ALA A 709 -3.39 -41.02 -25.79
C ALA A 709 -4.70 -40.96 -24.99
N ASP A 710 -5.63 -40.09 -25.40
CA ASP A 710 -6.96 -39.93 -24.80
C ASP A 710 -6.97 -39.56 -23.31
N HIS A 711 -5.87 -38.96 -22.83
CA HIS A 711 -5.74 -38.47 -21.46
C HIS A 711 -5.54 -36.96 -21.40
N VAL A 712 -6.11 -36.40 -20.35
CA VAL A 712 -5.94 -35.01 -19.96
C VAL A 712 -5.14 -34.96 -18.66
N ALA A 713 -4.15 -34.07 -18.59
CA ALA A 713 -3.33 -33.87 -17.41
C ALA A 713 -3.91 -32.77 -16.53
N LYS A 714 -3.99 -33.04 -15.23
CA LYS A 714 -4.36 -32.08 -14.19
C LYS A 714 -3.25 -31.04 -14.02
N LEU A 715 -3.62 -29.76 -14.08
CA LEU A 715 -2.72 -28.64 -13.85
C LEU A 715 -3.10 -27.98 -12.52
N LYS A 716 -2.14 -27.91 -11.60
CA LYS A 716 -2.31 -27.21 -10.31
C LYS A 716 -1.78 -25.78 -10.42
N TRP A 717 -2.33 -24.99 -11.35
CA TRP A 717 -1.78 -23.66 -11.70
C TRP A 717 -2.41 -22.48 -10.94
N LEU A 718 -3.47 -22.70 -10.16
CA LEU A 718 -4.27 -21.63 -9.51
C LEU A 718 -4.34 -21.70 -7.97
N PHE A 719 -3.31 -22.22 -7.29
CA PHE A 719 -3.22 -22.17 -5.83
C PHE A 719 -1.91 -21.55 -5.36
#